data_AF-A0A6N4WWB7-F1
#
_entry.id   AF-A0A6N4WWB7-F1
#
_cell.length_a   1.000
_cell.length_b   1.000
_cell.length_c   1.000
_cell.angle_alpha   90.00
_cell.angle_beta   90.00
_cell.angle_gamma   90.00
#
_symmetry.space_group_name_H-M   'P 1'
#
loop_
_entity.id
_entity.type
_entity.pdbx_description
1 polymer ?
#
loop_
_entity_poly.entity_id
_entity_poly.type
_entity_poly.pdbx_seq_one_letter_code
_entity_poly.pdbx_strand_id
1 'polypeptide(L)'
;MHSLPRFLSILCILSLPLTVMAGELPKVSGQIVRIELPGENRTLALAEVGVFEKGVNLALNQQATQSTVAYSGAATRAVDGKANGDFFNDSVSHTSTEANPWWEVDLGSMANIEAIIVYNRTDSHGQRLDGFTLKVLDAKRQEVFSKKSITASDKVSFLQSGVQPSQVVEAVKSAASGKDLGAIWFIGDSITQSNADGDPQGSPRKSLYDLLKANGYSFSYTGHHARNVDGLPATGASPADNLYHYHSGVSGILIGDATRRGFRTILPTAWRQGRLATVKPDMILIMLGTNDVGHGYDLDNGPQRLRGLLDEIYALPNIGQPKVLLGTIPPNRRIEADRTNVMIFNESVPRIVLDYRAKGHAITMVDQFKAIDAAYEANMRGDNLHPNATGNDTMAKQWFDAIQAAQQSGDTGSGDEAMLFPGKKSDFRGYDRYDRIKTKSGHFSIICPKNPAPGKPWLWRSLFWEAIQQFSNTDLKLVDEGYYVVLAHGDVAGHPRGSANIDAAYALLTEEYGFAKTCSMASMSRGTLSLFRWASENPEKVNSIYVDNGVLNVLSWPAGKLVPGNDSFASGAASSWAGFKKKFGYTTDEEALKTKESPIDLLEPLAKAGVPILSVCGSKDPAVPYEENDAILEERYKALGGEITVIVEDKGHSHGMKDPTPVLEFIRKYSKPQNN
;
A
#
# COMPACT_ATOMS: atom_id res chain seq x y z
N MET A 1 -4.81 -37.60 9.90
CA MET A 1 -5.54 -36.75 8.94
C MET A 1 -5.16 -35.30 9.22
N HIS A 2 -4.62 -34.64 8.19
CA HIS A 2 -4.56 -33.19 7.91
C HIS A 2 -3.96 -32.24 8.96
N SER A 3 -3.17 -31.21 8.66
CA SER A 3 -2.26 -30.80 7.57
C SER A 3 -1.70 -29.43 8.01
N LEU A 4 -0.40 -29.23 7.82
CA LEU A 4 0.52 -28.08 8.06
C LEU A 4 0.04 -26.71 7.48
N PRO A 5 0.66 -25.50 7.76
CA PRO A 5 2.10 -25.15 7.55
C PRO A 5 2.78 -24.20 8.58
N ARG A 6 4.08 -24.38 8.92
CA ARG A 6 5.36 -23.97 8.27
C ARG A 6 5.75 -22.48 8.40
N PHE A 7 6.52 -22.17 9.44
CA PHE A 7 7.52 -21.09 9.49
C PHE A 7 8.82 -21.66 10.04
N LEU A 8 9.75 -22.08 9.18
CA LEU A 8 11.17 -22.30 9.52
C LEU A 8 11.88 -22.75 8.24
N SER A 9 12.56 -21.84 7.53
CA SER A 9 13.64 -22.14 6.54
C SER A 9 14.24 -20.85 5.96
N ILE A 10 14.92 -20.03 6.78
CA ILE A 10 15.91 -19.03 6.28
C ILE A 10 17.26 -19.17 7.03
N LEU A 11 17.34 -19.98 8.08
CA LEU A 11 18.55 -20.14 8.89
C LEU A 11 19.38 -21.36 8.45
N CYS A 12 19.94 -21.36 7.24
CA CYS A 12 20.93 -22.39 6.86
C CYS A 12 21.98 -21.95 5.81
N ILE A 13 22.32 -20.66 5.73
CA ILE A 13 23.46 -20.16 4.92
C ILE A 13 24.63 -19.66 5.81
N LEU A 14 24.47 -19.63 7.13
CA LEU A 14 25.49 -19.12 8.05
C LEU A 14 26.23 -20.23 8.80
N SER A 15 27.00 -21.01 8.05
CA SER A 15 28.20 -21.66 8.59
C SER A 15 29.18 -21.89 7.44
N LEU A 16 30.22 -21.06 7.38
CA LEU A 16 31.37 -21.27 6.51
C LEU A 16 32.39 -22.13 7.29
N PRO A 17 32.53 -23.43 7.00
CA PRO A 17 33.84 -24.06 7.01
C PRO A 17 34.43 -23.98 5.60
N LEU A 18 35.74 -23.75 5.54
CA LEU A 18 36.58 -23.77 4.34
C LEU A 18 36.11 -24.84 3.33
N THR A 19 35.70 -24.43 2.13
CA THR A 19 35.57 -25.33 0.99
C THR A 19 36.62 -25.00 -0.06
N VAL A 20 37.19 -26.06 -0.63
CA VAL A 20 38.33 -26.07 -1.55
C VAL A 20 38.09 -25.18 -2.77
N MET A 21 39.01 -24.24 -3.03
CA MET A 21 39.09 -23.53 -4.31
C MET A 21 39.47 -24.53 -5.40
N ALA A 22 38.55 -24.82 -6.33
CA ALA A 22 38.79 -25.82 -7.38
C ALA A 22 39.59 -25.27 -8.58
N GLY A 23 39.79 -23.96 -8.66
CA GLY A 23 40.69 -23.32 -9.60
C GLY A 23 40.42 -21.83 -9.82
N GLU A 24 41.37 -21.15 -10.47
CA GLU A 24 41.20 -19.79 -10.98
C GLU A 24 40.45 -19.80 -12.33
N LEU A 25 39.51 -18.87 -12.50
CA LEU A 25 38.97 -18.47 -13.79
C LEU A 25 39.87 -17.39 -14.39
N PRO A 26 40.29 -17.49 -15.67
CA PRO A 26 40.82 -16.34 -16.36
C PRO A 26 39.74 -15.27 -16.50
N LYS A 27 40.12 -14.04 -16.81
CA LYS A 27 39.16 -13.01 -17.22
C LYS A 27 38.46 -13.50 -18.49
N VAL A 28 37.23 -13.97 -18.35
CA VAL A 28 36.46 -14.61 -19.42
C VAL A 28 35.11 -13.93 -19.57
N SER A 29 34.70 -13.73 -20.82
CA SER A 29 33.33 -13.31 -21.14
C SER A 29 32.63 -14.42 -21.89
N GLY A 30 31.41 -14.76 -21.47
CA GLY A 30 30.60 -15.80 -22.08
C GLY A 30 29.11 -15.60 -21.81
N GLN A 31 28.28 -16.31 -22.57
CA GLN A 31 26.83 -16.27 -22.45
C GLN A 31 26.26 -17.59 -21.91
N ILE A 32 26.93 -18.72 -22.13
CA ILE A 32 26.41 -20.02 -21.73
C ILE A 32 27.41 -20.67 -20.77
N VAL A 33 26.91 -21.13 -19.63
CA VAL A 33 27.70 -21.94 -18.69
C VAL A 33 27.17 -23.36 -18.73
N ARG A 34 28.08 -24.31 -18.96
CA ARG A 34 27.75 -25.72 -19.20
C ARG A 34 28.56 -26.64 -18.29
N ILE A 35 27.87 -27.59 -17.67
CA ILE A 35 28.43 -28.66 -16.87
C ILE A 35 28.26 -29.96 -17.65
N GLU A 36 29.36 -30.66 -17.90
CA GLU A 36 29.37 -31.98 -18.54
C GLU A 36 29.96 -33.00 -17.57
N LEU A 37 29.45 -34.22 -17.60
CA LEU A 37 29.94 -35.32 -16.77
C LEU A 37 30.42 -36.48 -17.65
N PRO A 38 31.69 -36.46 -18.12
CA PRO A 38 32.18 -37.44 -19.08
C PRO A 38 32.16 -38.88 -18.54
N GLY A 39 31.96 -39.82 -19.46
CA GLY A 39 32.00 -41.26 -19.20
C GLY A 39 30.69 -41.98 -19.54
N GLU A 40 30.78 -43.30 -19.54
CA GLU A 40 29.64 -44.20 -19.73
C GLU A 40 28.85 -44.36 -18.42
N ASN A 41 27.54 -44.56 -18.52
CA ASN A 41 26.65 -44.82 -17.38
C ASN A 41 26.74 -43.78 -16.24
N ARG A 42 26.74 -42.50 -16.59
CA ARG A 42 26.81 -41.37 -15.65
C ARG A 42 25.42 -40.79 -15.39
N THR A 43 25.27 -40.14 -14.25
CA THR A 43 24.07 -39.38 -13.89
C THR A 43 24.49 -38.05 -13.30
N LEU A 44 24.13 -36.96 -13.96
CA LEU A 44 24.35 -35.59 -13.50
C LEU A 44 23.15 -35.13 -12.66
N ALA A 45 23.45 -34.65 -11.45
CA ALA A 45 22.49 -34.02 -10.56
C ALA A 45 23.13 -32.80 -9.89
N LEU A 46 22.44 -31.66 -9.94
CA LEU A 46 22.96 -30.37 -9.45
C LEU A 46 21.89 -29.72 -8.57
N ALA A 47 22.30 -29.19 -7.42
CA ALA A 47 21.40 -28.45 -6.54
C ALA A 47 21.23 -27.01 -7.02
N GLU A 48 22.32 -26.32 -7.35
CA GLU A 48 22.30 -24.93 -7.82
C GLU A 48 23.59 -24.62 -8.60
N VAL A 49 23.52 -23.78 -9.62
CA VAL A 49 24.67 -23.23 -10.34
C VAL A 49 24.53 -21.72 -10.41
N GLY A 50 25.34 -21.01 -9.62
CA GLY A 50 25.41 -19.56 -9.63
C GLY A 50 26.51 -19.06 -10.55
N VAL A 51 26.21 -18.07 -11.39
CA VAL A 51 27.17 -17.42 -12.30
C VAL A 51 27.16 -15.93 -12.01
N PHE A 52 28.29 -15.37 -11.60
CA PHE A 52 28.35 -14.03 -11.03
C PHE A 52 29.12 -13.06 -11.92
N GLU A 53 28.53 -11.89 -12.15
CA GLU A 53 29.19 -10.70 -12.71
C GLU A 53 28.89 -9.52 -11.79
N LYS A 54 29.91 -8.80 -11.35
CA LYS A 54 29.81 -7.63 -10.46
C LYS A 54 28.95 -7.92 -9.21
N GLY A 55 28.98 -9.16 -8.75
CA GLY A 55 28.21 -9.65 -7.60
C GLY A 55 26.74 -10.01 -7.84
N VAL A 56 26.23 -9.96 -9.07
CA VAL A 56 24.87 -10.41 -9.43
C VAL A 56 24.90 -11.87 -9.87
N ASN A 57 24.01 -12.74 -9.35
CA ASN A 57 23.84 -14.08 -9.90
C ASN A 57 23.03 -14.03 -11.22
N LEU A 58 23.74 -14.00 -12.34
CA LEU A 58 23.17 -13.97 -13.67
C LEU A 58 22.46 -15.26 -14.09
N ALA A 59 22.69 -16.37 -13.38
CA ALA A 59 22.04 -17.65 -13.70
C ALA A 59 20.63 -17.78 -13.07
N LEU A 60 20.33 -16.99 -12.04
CA LEU A 60 19.08 -17.08 -11.28
C LEU A 60 17.85 -16.92 -12.20
N ASN A 61 16.94 -17.89 -12.15
CA ASN A 61 15.71 -17.98 -12.94
C ASN A 61 15.90 -17.95 -14.47
N GLN A 62 17.13 -18.13 -14.95
CA GLN A 62 17.39 -18.17 -16.39
C GLN A 62 16.97 -19.49 -17.03
N GLN A 63 16.94 -19.48 -18.36
CA GLN A 63 16.64 -20.67 -19.14
C GLN A 63 17.78 -21.69 -19.02
N ALA A 64 17.52 -22.74 -18.25
CA ALA A 64 18.39 -23.90 -18.13
C ALA A 64 17.86 -25.09 -18.93
N THR A 65 18.76 -25.87 -19.53
CA THR A 65 18.45 -27.11 -20.24
C THR A 65 19.41 -28.22 -19.83
N GLN A 66 19.01 -29.47 -20.03
CA GLN A 66 19.86 -30.63 -19.75
C GLN A 66 19.59 -31.75 -20.74
N SER A 67 20.58 -32.61 -20.93
CA SER A 67 20.56 -33.80 -21.81
C SER A 67 19.28 -34.63 -21.74
N THR A 68 18.90 -35.09 -20.54
CA THR A 68 17.65 -35.81 -20.29
C THR A 68 17.07 -35.42 -18.93
N VAL A 69 15.79 -35.71 -18.68
CA VAL A 69 15.15 -35.46 -17.38
C VAL A 69 14.70 -36.78 -16.77
N ALA A 70 15.06 -37.03 -15.50
CA ALA A 70 14.59 -38.16 -14.72
C ALA A 70 14.00 -37.69 -13.39
N TYR A 71 13.05 -38.46 -12.84
CA TYR A 71 12.46 -38.23 -11.51
C TYR A 71 11.94 -36.80 -11.28
N SER A 72 11.42 -36.16 -12.33
CA SER A 72 10.96 -34.75 -12.30
C SER A 72 12.03 -33.73 -11.90
N GLY A 73 13.32 -34.10 -11.94
CA GLY A 73 14.46 -33.21 -11.68
C GLY A 73 14.77 -32.33 -12.89
N ALA A 74 13.89 -31.37 -13.19
CA ALA A 74 14.07 -30.45 -14.32
C ALA A 74 15.33 -29.58 -14.17
N ALA A 75 15.91 -29.16 -15.31
CA ALA A 75 17.11 -28.34 -15.36
C ALA A 75 16.97 -27.02 -14.58
N THR A 76 15.77 -26.43 -14.57
CA THR A 76 15.46 -25.16 -13.89
C THR A 76 15.63 -25.21 -12.38
N ARG A 77 15.63 -26.40 -11.76
CA ARG A 77 15.87 -26.52 -10.31
C ARG A 77 17.27 -26.08 -9.91
N ALA A 78 18.25 -26.19 -10.81
CA ALA A 78 19.62 -25.78 -10.54
C ALA A 78 19.86 -24.27 -10.73
N VAL A 79 18.82 -23.48 -10.95
CA VAL A 79 18.87 -22.01 -11.08
C VAL A 79 17.70 -21.34 -10.36
N ASP A 80 17.04 -22.02 -9.44
CA ASP A 80 15.86 -21.48 -8.73
C ASP A 80 16.22 -20.77 -7.41
N GLY A 81 17.51 -20.70 -7.09
CA GLY A 81 18.04 -20.07 -5.89
C GLY A 81 18.03 -20.97 -4.66
N LYS A 82 17.68 -22.25 -4.78
CA LYS A 82 17.69 -23.22 -3.67
C LYS A 82 18.87 -24.17 -3.81
N ALA A 83 19.85 -24.01 -2.92
CA ALA A 83 21.05 -24.85 -2.91
C ALA A 83 20.93 -26.12 -2.04
N ASN A 84 19.71 -26.59 -1.74
CA ASN A 84 19.53 -27.78 -0.90
C ASN A 84 19.85 -29.05 -1.72
N GLY A 85 20.98 -29.69 -1.42
CA GLY A 85 21.44 -30.87 -2.15
C GLY A 85 20.71 -32.17 -1.83
N ASP A 86 19.75 -32.20 -0.90
CA ASP A 86 18.89 -33.37 -0.69
C ASP A 86 17.82 -33.44 -1.78
N PHE A 87 17.89 -34.49 -2.59
CA PHE A 87 17.02 -34.69 -3.74
C PHE A 87 15.53 -34.72 -3.39
N PHE A 88 15.18 -35.19 -2.19
CA PHE A 88 13.79 -35.30 -1.75
C PHE A 88 13.16 -33.97 -1.35
N ASN A 89 13.93 -32.87 -1.35
CA ASN A 89 13.44 -31.52 -1.07
C ASN A 89 13.10 -30.71 -2.34
N ASP A 90 12.94 -31.37 -3.49
CA ASP A 90 12.54 -30.75 -4.77
C ASP A 90 13.47 -29.63 -5.29
N SER A 91 14.73 -29.66 -4.87
CA SER A 91 15.74 -28.61 -5.11
C SER A 91 16.88 -29.05 -6.03
N VAL A 92 16.81 -30.26 -6.59
CA VAL A 92 17.92 -30.88 -7.34
C VAL A 92 17.47 -31.24 -8.75
N SER A 93 18.24 -30.82 -9.75
CA SER A 93 18.10 -31.27 -11.14
C SER A 93 18.64 -32.70 -11.30
N HIS A 94 18.12 -33.47 -12.25
CA HIS A 94 18.49 -34.87 -12.40
C HIS A 94 18.31 -35.39 -13.83
N THR A 95 19.40 -35.87 -14.41
CA THR A 95 19.43 -36.56 -15.71
C THR A 95 19.12 -38.06 -15.55
N SER A 96 18.81 -38.76 -16.64
CA SER A 96 18.82 -40.22 -16.63
C SER A 96 20.25 -40.75 -16.47
N THR A 97 20.41 -42.06 -16.29
CA THR A 97 21.72 -42.68 -16.44
C THR A 97 22.02 -42.81 -17.93
N GLU A 98 23.03 -42.10 -18.41
CA GLU A 98 23.38 -42.00 -19.83
C GLU A 98 24.88 -41.76 -20.04
N ALA A 99 25.33 -41.79 -21.30
CA ALA A 99 26.70 -41.45 -21.65
C ALA A 99 26.86 -39.92 -21.74
N ASN A 100 27.86 -39.38 -21.03
CA ASN A 100 28.23 -37.96 -21.05
C ASN A 100 27.05 -36.97 -20.80
N PRO A 101 26.26 -37.13 -19.71
CA PRO A 101 25.17 -36.21 -19.40
C PRO A 101 25.69 -34.79 -19.19
N TRP A 102 24.84 -33.83 -19.53
CA TRP A 102 25.15 -32.42 -19.45
C TRP A 102 23.95 -31.58 -18.98
N TRP A 103 24.27 -30.43 -18.40
CA TRP A 103 23.38 -29.36 -17.99
C TRP A 103 23.97 -28.01 -18.43
N GLU A 104 23.16 -27.06 -18.86
CA GLU A 104 23.62 -25.70 -19.18
C GLU A 104 22.57 -24.64 -18.87
N VAL A 105 23.04 -23.41 -18.65
CA VAL A 105 22.23 -22.20 -18.53
C VAL A 105 22.67 -21.16 -19.55
N ASP A 106 21.71 -20.56 -20.24
CA ASP A 106 21.90 -19.38 -21.08
C ASP A 106 21.66 -18.12 -20.25
N LEU A 107 22.68 -17.29 -20.10
CA LEU A 107 22.63 -16.03 -19.33
C LEU A 107 21.88 -14.91 -20.07
N GLY A 108 21.40 -15.16 -21.29
CA GLY A 108 20.64 -14.22 -22.13
C GLY A 108 21.48 -13.22 -22.91
N SER A 109 22.72 -12.95 -22.47
CA SER A 109 23.71 -12.14 -23.19
C SER A 109 25.14 -12.47 -22.74
N MET A 110 26.14 -12.00 -23.48
CA MET A 110 27.55 -12.06 -23.06
C MET A 110 27.75 -11.31 -21.73
N ALA A 111 28.35 -11.98 -20.75
CA ALA A 111 28.67 -11.45 -19.43
C ALA A 111 30.15 -11.63 -19.11
N ASN A 112 30.75 -10.73 -18.33
CA ASN A 112 32.10 -10.92 -17.78
C ASN A 112 32.01 -11.72 -16.49
N ILE A 113 32.43 -12.98 -16.52
CA ILE A 113 32.19 -13.91 -15.41
C ILE A 113 33.28 -13.75 -14.36
N GLU A 114 32.90 -13.25 -13.19
CA GLU A 114 33.78 -13.07 -12.02
C GLU A 114 33.83 -14.31 -11.13
N ALA A 115 32.74 -15.07 -11.03
CA ALA A 115 32.70 -16.32 -10.29
C ALA A 115 31.67 -17.31 -10.84
N ILE A 116 31.96 -18.60 -10.67
CA ILE A 116 30.99 -19.69 -10.90
C ILE A 116 30.98 -20.56 -9.65
N ILE A 117 29.80 -20.82 -9.12
CA ILE A 117 29.61 -21.67 -7.93
C ILE A 117 28.67 -22.81 -8.29
N VAL A 118 29.14 -24.04 -8.13
CA VAL A 118 28.37 -25.27 -8.37
C VAL A 118 28.05 -25.90 -7.02
N TYR A 119 26.77 -26.04 -6.71
CA TYR A 119 26.25 -26.77 -5.57
C TYR A 119 25.81 -28.15 -6.02
N ASN A 120 26.36 -29.17 -5.36
CA ASN A 120 26.14 -30.56 -5.71
C ASN A 120 24.91 -31.11 -4.96
N ARG A 121 24.42 -32.26 -5.41
CA ARG A 121 23.57 -33.13 -4.60
C ARG A 121 24.37 -33.59 -3.37
N THR A 122 23.80 -33.51 -2.17
CA THR A 122 24.48 -33.77 -0.89
C THR A 122 23.89 -34.92 -0.08
N ASP A 123 22.84 -35.59 -0.58
CA ASP A 123 22.41 -36.88 -0.04
C ASP A 123 23.43 -37.99 -0.38
N SER A 124 23.04 -39.27 -0.25
CA SER A 124 23.88 -40.46 -0.51
C SER A 124 24.52 -40.59 -1.92
N HIS A 125 24.33 -39.62 -2.82
CA HIS A 125 24.78 -39.65 -4.21
C HIS A 125 25.72 -38.51 -4.65
N GLY A 126 26.21 -37.66 -3.74
CA GLY A 126 27.06 -36.52 -4.11
C GLY A 126 28.34 -36.88 -4.87
N GLN A 127 28.90 -38.06 -4.64
CA GLN A 127 30.06 -38.58 -5.37
C GLN A 127 29.84 -38.72 -6.90
N ARG A 128 28.59 -38.73 -7.38
CA ARG A 128 28.29 -38.91 -8.81
C ARG A 128 28.84 -37.78 -9.68
N LEU A 129 28.99 -36.57 -9.13
CA LEU A 129 29.52 -35.41 -9.84
C LEU A 129 31.03 -35.52 -10.12
N ASP A 130 31.73 -36.53 -9.58
CA ASP A 130 33.19 -36.56 -9.63
C ASP A 130 33.75 -36.64 -11.06
N GLY A 131 34.75 -35.83 -11.37
CA GLY A 131 35.36 -35.75 -12.69
C GLY A 131 34.57 -34.91 -13.71
N PHE A 132 33.64 -34.06 -13.27
CA PHE A 132 32.89 -33.18 -14.16
C PHE A 132 33.78 -32.15 -14.87
N THR A 133 33.25 -31.59 -15.96
CA THR A 133 33.85 -30.51 -16.74
C THR A 133 32.96 -29.28 -16.68
N LEU A 134 33.55 -28.13 -16.37
CA LEU A 134 32.92 -26.82 -16.47
C LEU A 134 33.37 -26.15 -17.78
N LYS A 135 32.42 -25.66 -18.57
CA LYS A 135 32.67 -24.86 -19.77
C LYS A 135 31.94 -23.52 -19.71
N VAL A 136 32.57 -22.52 -20.30
CA VAL A 136 31.93 -21.25 -20.66
C VAL A 136 31.97 -21.14 -22.17
N LEU A 137 30.83 -20.85 -22.78
CA LEU A 137 30.68 -20.66 -24.22
C LEU A 137 30.23 -19.23 -24.53
N ASP A 138 30.62 -18.71 -25.69
CA ASP A 138 30.11 -17.46 -26.22
C ASP A 138 28.69 -17.61 -26.82
N ALA A 139 28.13 -16.50 -27.33
CA ALA A 139 26.83 -16.46 -27.99
C ALA A 139 26.73 -17.38 -29.24
N LYS A 140 27.86 -17.78 -29.82
CA LYS A 140 27.96 -18.70 -30.97
C LYS A 140 28.27 -20.14 -30.51
N ARG A 141 28.17 -20.40 -29.21
CA ARG A 141 28.50 -21.68 -28.56
C ARG A 141 29.95 -22.12 -28.74
N GLN A 142 30.86 -21.20 -29.03
CA GLN A 142 32.30 -21.48 -29.06
C GLN A 142 32.85 -21.50 -27.64
N GLU A 143 33.70 -22.48 -27.34
CA GLU A 143 34.33 -22.61 -26.03
C GLU A 143 35.33 -21.46 -25.80
N VAL A 144 35.05 -20.64 -24.77
CA VAL A 144 35.93 -19.53 -24.33
C VAL A 144 36.69 -19.86 -23.06
N PHE A 145 36.21 -20.84 -22.29
CA PHE A 145 36.92 -21.42 -21.15
C PHE A 145 36.44 -22.84 -20.87
N SER A 146 37.34 -23.70 -20.39
CA SER A 146 37.04 -25.06 -20.00
C SER A 146 37.97 -25.55 -18.90
N LYS A 147 37.40 -26.21 -17.89
CA LYS A 147 38.12 -26.89 -16.82
C LYS A 147 37.58 -28.31 -16.69
N LYS A 148 38.43 -29.29 -16.90
CA LYS A 148 38.10 -30.72 -16.91
C LYS A 148 38.52 -31.41 -15.62
N SER A 149 37.95 -32.59 -15.38
CA SER A 149 38.32 -33.51 -14.30
C SER A 149 38.22 -32.88 -12.91
N ILE A 150 37.16 -32.10 -12.67
CA ILE A 150 36.92 -31.42 -11.40
C ILE A 150 36.40 -32.45 -10.38
N THR A 151 37.04 -32.50 -9.21
CA THR A 151 36.65 -33.40 -8.11
C THR A 151 35.33 -32.96 -7.49
N ALA A 152 34.45 -33.91 -7.20
CA ALA A 152 33.19 -33.62 -6.53
C ALA A 152 33.40 -33.10 -5.10
N SER A 153 32.59 -32.11 -4.73
CA SER A 153 32.40 -31.64 -3.37
C SER A 153 30.94 -31.18 -3.25
N ASP A 154 30.45 -30.97 -2.03
CA ASP A 154 29.12 -30.38 -1.80
C ASP A 154 28.99 -29.01 -2.50
N LYS A 155 30.11 -28.29 -2.57
CA LYS A 155 30.22 -26.99 -3.21
C LYS A 155 31.58 -26.83 -3.88
N VAL A 156 31.56 -26.37 -5.12
CA VAL A 156 32.77 -26.10 -5.91
C VAL A 156 32.72 -24.65 -6.40
N SER A 157 33.76 -23.87 -6.09
CA SER A 157 33.84 -22.46 -6.48
C SER A 157 35.00 -22.21 -7.43
N PHE A 158 34.75 -21.38 -8.43
CA PHE A 158 35.72 -20.84 -9.37
C PHE A 158 35.68 -19.33 -9.31
N LEU A 159 36.83 -18.68 -9.12
CA LEU A 159 36.94 -17.22 -9.00
C LEU A 159 37.85 -16.66 -10.08
N GLN A 160 37.49 -15.51 -10.65
CA GLN A 160 38.35 -14.80 -11.58
C GLN A 160 39.67 -14.43 -10.90
N SER A 161 40.78 -14.61 -11.62
CA SER A 161 42.12 -14.28 -11.13
C SER A 161 42.18 -12.83 -10.63
N GLY A 162 42.64 -12.65 -9.39
CA GLY A 162 42.68 -11.36 -8.69
C GLY A 162 41.45 -10.99 -7.85
N VAL A 163 40.35 -11.76 -7.92
CA VAL A 163 39.16 -11.58 -7.07
C VAL A 163 39.32 -12.35 -5.76
N GLN A 164 39.19 -11.67 -4.61
CA GLN A 164 39.32 -12.31 -3.30
C GLN A 164 38.03 -13.06 -2.91
N PRO A 165 38.10 -14.22 -2.23
CA PRO A 165 36.90 -14.94 -1.76
C PRO A 165 35.95 -14.08 -0.91
N SER A 166 36.48 -13.09 -0.20
CA SER A 166 35.69 -12.12 0.59
C SER A 166 34.77 -11.23 -0.28
N GLN A 167 35.19 -10.87 -1.49
CA GLN A 167 34.39 -10.04 -2.41
C GLN A 167 33.19 -10.81 -2.97
N VAL A 168 33.34 -12.12 -3.20
CA VAL A 168 32.24 -13.00 -3.59
C VAL A 168 31.33 -13.35 -2.41
N VAL A 169 31.88 -13.46 -1.20
CA VAL A 169 31.07 -13.58 0.03
C VAL A 169 30.23 -12.31 0.26
N GLU A 170 30.71 -11.13 -0.11
CA GLU A 170 29.94 -9.88 -0.02
C GLU A 170 28.82 -9.78 -1.07
N ALA A 171 29.04 -10.29 -2.29
CA ALA A 171 28.01 -10.46 -3.33
C ALA A 171 26.94 -11.50 -2.96
N VAL A 172 27.34 -12.64 -2.41
CA VAL A 172 26.42 -13.66 -1.88
C VAL A 172 25.69 -13.13 -0.63
N LYS A 173 26.34 -12.28 0.18
CA LYS A 173 25.69 -11.55 1.28
C LYS A 173 24.74 -10.47 0.78
N SER A 174 24.98 -9.78 -0.33
CA SER A 174 24.03 -8.79 -0.88
C SER A 174 22.75 -9.47 -1.39
N ALA A 175 22.88 -10.63 -2.04
CA ALA A 175 21.75 -11.48 -2.40
C ALA A 175 21.01 -12.02 -1.15
N ALA A 176 21.73 -12.38 -0.09
CA ALA A 176 21.14 -12.84 1.18
C ALA A 176 20.66 -11.72 2.13
N SER A 177 20.96 -10.44 1.86
CA SER A 177 20.67 -9.29 2.75
C SER A 177 19.53 -8.38 2.26
N GLY A 178 18.81 -8.76 1.20
CA GLY A 178 17.74 -7.93 0.62
C GLY A 178 18.27 -6.68 -0.11
N LYS A 179 19.55 -6.65 -0.48
CA LYS A 179 20.15 -5.56 -1.27
C LYS A 179 20.31 -5.87 -2.75
N ASP A 180 19.81 -7.02 -3.19
CA ASP A 180 19.60 -7.31 -4.60
C ASP A 180 18.20 -6.82 -5.02
N LEU A 181 18.16 -5.90 -5.98
CA LEU A 181 16.93 -5.33 -6.51
C LEU A 181 16.53 -5.96 -7.85
N GLY A 182 17.35 -6.85 -8.41
CA GLY A 182 17.15 -7.41 -9.74
C GLY A 182 17.17 -6.35 -10.83
N ALA A 183 16.31 -6.52 -11.84
CA ALA A 183 16.18 -5.57 -12.94
C ALA A 183 15.13 -4.49 -12.66
N ILE A 184 15.54 -3.22 -12.78
CA ILE A 184 14.71 -2.04 -12.56
C ILE A 184 14.25 -1.46 -13.91
N TRP A 185 12.95 -1.26 -14.07
CA TRP A 185 12.36 -0.68 -15.27
C TRP A 185 11.70 0.67 -15.00
N PHE A 186 12.16 1.71 -15.69
CA PHE A 186 11.56 3.03 -15.61
C PHE A 186 10.52 3.23 -16.71
N ILE A 187 9.28 3.53 -16.34
CA ILE A 187 8.19 3.93 -17.24
C ILE A 187 7.89 5.40 -16.97
N GLY A 188 7.95 6.22 -18.03
CA GLY A 188 7.72 7.64 -17.84
C GLY A 188 7.61 8.45 -19.12
N ASP A 189 7.51 9.76 -18.95
CA ASP A 189 7.44 10.73 -20.03
C ASP A 189 8.80 11.43 -20.26
N SER A 190 8.80 12.73 -20.60
CA SER A 190 10.00 13.54 -20.80
C SER A 190 10.86 13.65 -19.54
N ILE A 191 10.25 13.64 -18.35
CA ILE A 191 10.99 13.76 -17.08
C ILE A 191 11.83 12.50 -16.83
N THR A 192 11.25 11.33 -17.12
CA THR A 192 11.99 10.06 -17.06
C THR A 192 12.96 9.93 -18.23
N GLN A 193 12.59 10.35 -19.44
CA GLN A 193 13.49 10.38 -20.59
C GLN A 193 14.70 11.28 -20.33
N SER A 194 14.52 12.31 -19.50
CA SER A 194 15.52 13.33 -19.18
C SER A 194 16.03 13.99 -20.46
N ASN A 195 15.07 14.61 -21.15
CA ASN A 195 15.30 15.38 -22.36
C ASN A 195 15.19 16.87 -21.98
N ALA A 196 16.17 17.70 -22.36
CA ALA A 196 16.08 19.16 -22.53
C ALA A 196 16.86 20.11 -21.59
N ASP A 197 18.13 19.85 -21.28
CA ASP A 197 18.98 20.89 -20.67
C ASP A 197 20.38 20.97 -21.27
N GLY A 198 20.81 19.96 -22.03
CA GLY A 198 22.23 19.84 -22.36
C GLY A 198 23.12 19.70 -21.13
N ASP A 199 22.55 19.32 -19.97
CA ASP A 199 23.31 18.84 -18.82
C ASP A 199 23.68 17.37 -19.10
N PRO A 200 24.94 17.09 -19.48
CA PRO A 200 25.35 15.73 -19.79
C PRO A 200 25.38 14.83 -18.54
N GLN A 201 25.09 15.36 -17.35
CA GLN A 201 25.17 14.62 -16.09
C GLN A 201 23.84 14.48 -15.34
N GLY A 202 22.76 15.15 -15.75
CA GLY A 202 21.52 15.23 -14.98
C GLY A 202 20.41 14.29 -15.45
N SER A 203 20.06 13.27 -14.64
CA SER A 203 18.85 12.47 -14.83
C SER A 203 18.47 11.76 -13.53
N PRO A 204 17.17 11.65 -13.15
CA PRO A 204 16.77 10.91 -11.95
C PRO A 204 17.20 9.44 -12.01
N ARG A 205 17.35 8.87 -13.22
CA ARG A 205 17.86 7.50 -13.41
C ARG A 205 19.34 7.36 -13.05
N LYS A 206 20.17 8.33 -13.46
CA LYS A 206 21.61 8.35 -13.16
C LYS A 206 21.83 8.66 -11.68
N SER A 207 21.16 9.67 -11.14
CA SER A 207 21.31 10.01 -9.73
C SER A 207 20.84 8.87 -8.82
N LEU A 208 19.77 8.15 -9.19
CA LEU A 208 19.37 6.94 -8.46
C LEU A 208 20.39 5.81 -8.61
N TYR A 209 20.97 5.64 -9.80
CA TYR A 209 22.03 4.66 -10.03
C TYR A 209 23.21 4.91 -9.07
N ASP A 210 23.67 6.16 -8.98
CA ASP A 210 24.78 6.56 -8.12
C ASP A 210 24.45 6.32 -6.64
N LEU A 211 23.25 6.67 -6.19
CA LEU A 211 22.79 6.42 -4.81
C LEU A 211 22.74 4.92 -4.48
N LEU A 212 22.19 4.10 -5.38
CA LEU A 212 22.11 2.65 -5.20
C LEU A 212 23.51 2.02 -5.14
N LYS A 213 24.41 2.40 -6.07
CA LYS A 213 25.81 1.92 -6.06
C LYS A 213 26.54 2.35 -4.79
N ALA A 214 26.42 3.61 -4.38
CA ALA A 214 27.06 4.14 -3.18
C ALA A 214 26.59 3.43 -1.89
N ASN A 215 25.38 2.87 -1.89
CA ASN A 215 24.80 2.17 -0.73
C ASN A 215 24.88 0.64 -0.82
N GLY A 216 25.65 0.12 -1.78
CA GLY A 216 25.97 -1.30 -1.92
C GLY A 216 24.82 -2.15 -2.44
N TYR A 217 23.91 -1.57 -3.23
CA TYR A 217 22.86 -2.34 -3.91
C TYR A 217 23.41 -3.03 -5.16
N SER A 218 22.90 -4.24 -5.40
CA SER A 218 23.07 -4.99 -6.63
C SER A 218 21.81 -4.86 -7.48
N PHE A 219 21.96 -4.46 -8.74
CA PHE A 219 20.83 -4.19 -9.64
C PHE A 219 21.29 -4.06 -11.09
N SER A 220 20.34 -4.17 -12.02
CA SER A 220 20.50 -3.75 -13.42
C SER A 220 19.32 -2.87 -13.83
N TYR A 221 19.44 -2.13 -14.93
CA TYR A 221 18.31 -1.42 -15.53
C TYR A 221 17.87 -2.11 -16.81
N THR A 222 16.56 -2.09 -17.06
CA THR A 222 15.95 -2.61 -18.28
C THR A 222 15.00 -1.58 -18.90
N GLY A 223 14.67 -1.77 -20.17
CA GLY A 223 13.86 -0.84 -20.94
C GLY A 223 14.00 -1.05 -22.44
N HIS A 224 13.06 -0.47 -23.20
CA HIS A 224 13.05 -0.60 -24.65
C HIS A 224 14.01 0.38 -25.34
N HIS A 225 14.25 1.56 -24.74
CA HIS A 225 15.33 2.42 -25.18
C HIS A 225 16.68 1.85 -24.70
N ALA A 226 17.70 1.95 -25.56
CA ALA A 226 19.08 1.55 -25.28
C ALA A 226 20.07 2.72 -25.44
N ARG A 227 19.54 3.94 -25.53
CA ARG A 227 20.29 5.18 -25.71
C ARG A 227 19.57 6.28 -24.95
N ASN A 228 20.32 7.09 -24.22
CA ASN A 228 19.81 8.38 -23.77
C ASN A 228 19.74 9.37 -24.92
N VAL A 229 18.80 10.31 -24.80
CA VAL A 229 18.65 11.40 -25.77
C VAL A 229 19.71 12.49 -25.56
N ASP A 230 20.19 12.69 -24.33
CA ASP A 230 21.02 13.85 -23.94
C ASP A 230 22.48 13.53 -23.59
N GLY A 231 23.01 12.39 -24.04
CA GLY A 231 24.46 12.13 -23.93
C GLY A 231 24.98 11.93 -22.49
N LEU A 232 24.16 11.33 -21.59
CA LEU A 232 24.65 10.87 -20.29
C LEU A 232 25.91 10.01 -20.47
N PRO A 233 26.88 10.07 -19.53
CA PRO A 233 28.13 9.35 -19.65
C PRO A 233 27.94 7.84 -19.89
N ALA A 234 29.01 7.18 -20.32
CA ALA A 234 29.02 5.72 -20.31
C ALA A 234 29.16 5.24 -18.87
N THR A 235 28.36 4.27 -18.45
CA THR A 235 28.50 3.61 -17.13
C THR A 235 29.45 2.42 -17.18
N GLY A 236 29.86 2.00 -18.37
CA GLY A 236 30.87 0.97 -18.54
C GLY A 236 31.51 0.96 -19.93
N ALA A 237 32.26 -0.11 -20.19
CA ALA A 237 33.09 -0.22 -21.39
C ALA A 237 32.31 -0.60 -22.65
N SER A 238 31.05 -1.04 -22.51
CA SER A 238 30.18 -1.46 -23.61
C SER A 238 28.80 -0.81 -23.54
N PRO A 239 28.04 -0.74 -24.66
CA PRO A 239 26.65 -0.29 -24.63
C PRO A 239 25.76 -1.09 -23.66
N ALA A 240 26.05 -2.37 -23.43
CA ALA A 240 25.30 -3.22 -22.49
C ALA A 240 25.51 -2.82 -21.02
N ASP A 241 26.68 -2.22 -20.72
CA ASP A 241 27.04 -1.72 -19.39
C ASP A 241 26.56 -0.29 -19.14
N ASN A 242 25.95 0.37 -20.13
CA ASN A 242 25.44 1.73 -19.99
C ASN A 242 24.05 1.72 -19.31
N LEU A 243 23.99 1.27 -18.06
CA LEU A 243 22.76 0.87 -17.38
C LEU A 243 21.68 1.95 -17.37
N TYR A 244 22.01 3.20 -17.04
CA TYR A 244 21.03 4.29 -17.09
C TYR A 244 20.61 4.75 -18.48
N HIS A 245 21.06 4.12 -19.57
CA HIS A 245 20.50 4.33 -20.92
C HIS A 245 19.31 3.43 -21.21
N TYR A 246 19.05 2.44 -20.35
CA TYR A 246 17.86 1.58 -20.43
C TYR A 246 16.69 2.18 -19.66
N HIS A 247 15.63 2.54 -20.39
CA HIS A 247 14.38 3.06 -19.83
C HIS A 247 13.23 2.94 -20.84
N SER A 248 12.02 3.26 -20.40
CA SER A 248 10.84 3.48 -21.24
C SER A 248 10.23 4.85 -20.98
N GLY A 249 11.10 5.86 -20.94
CA GLY A 249 10.74 7.27 -20.87
C GLY A 249 10.56 7.85 -22.28
N VAL A 250 9.38 8.39 -22.59
CA VAL A 250 9.06 8.94 -23.92
C VAL A 250 8.54 10.36 -23.80
N SER A 251 9.29 11.35 -24.30
CA SER A 251 8.86 12.76 -24.27
C SER A 251 7.49 12.97 -24.92
N GLY A 252 6.63 13.73 -24.22
CA GLY A 252 5.28 14.07 -24.67
C GLY A 252 4.26 12.93 -24.58
N ILE A 253 4.62 11.74 -24.10
CA ILE A 253 3.70 10.60 -24.05
C ILE A 253 2.62 10.80 -22.97
N LEU A 254 1.38 10.49 -23.35
CA LEU A 254 0.23 10.37 -22.44
C LEU A 254 0.20 8.98 -21.81
N ILE A 255 -0.61 8.76 -20.78
CA ILE A 255 -0.98 7.41 -20.34
C ILE A 255 -1.66 6.66 -21.49
N GLY A 256 -2.58 7.34 -22.17
CA GLY A 256 -3.32 6.84 -23.33
C GLY A 256 -4.39 5.81 -22.96
N ASP A 257 -5.14 5.39 -23.97
CA ASP A 257 -6.16 4.35 -23.91
C ASP A 257 -6.47 3.84 -25.33
N ALA A 258 -7.61 3.19 -25.53
CA ALA A 258 -8.04 2.70 -26.84
C ALA A 258 -8.34 3.82 -27.86
N THR A 259 -8.62 5.05 -27.39
CA THR A 259 -9.02 6.20 -28.22
C THR A 259 -7.89 7.20 -28.43
N ARG A 260 -6.90 7.23 -27.54
CA ARG A 260 -5.76 8.15 -27.60
C ARG A 260 -4.44 7.43 -27.41
N ARG A 261 -3.53 7.65 -28.35
CA ARG A 261 -2.16 7.11 -28.30
C ARG A 261 -1.45 7.59 -27.02
N GLY A 262 -0.84 6.64 -26.33
CA GLY A 262 -0.03 6.86 -25.13
C GLY A 262 0.78 5.62 -24.78
N PHE A 263 1.31 5.55 -23.55
CA PHE A 263 2.19 4.46 -23.15
C PHE A 263 1.51 3.10 -23.26
N ARG A 264 0.22 3.00 -22.87
CA ARG A 264 -0.58 1.78 -23.03
C ARG A 264 -0.56 1.23 -24.46
N THR A 265 -0.62 2.11 -25.46
CA THR A 265 -0.61 1.70 -26.87
C THR A 265 0.75 1.18 -27.36
N ILE A 266 1.85 1.60 -26.74
CA ILE A 266 3.20 1.13 -27.11
C ILE A 266 3.72 0.02 -26.20
N LEU A 267 3.06 -0.23 -25.06
CA LEU A 267 3.46 -1.21 -24.04
C LEU A 267 3.77 -2.60 -24.64
N PRO A 268 2.93 -3.19 -25.52
CA PRO A 268 3.24 -4.49 -26.10
C PRO A 268 4.51 -4.49 -26.95
N THR A 269 4.77 -3.40 -27.67
CA THR A 269 5.98 -3.26 -28.50
C THR A 269 7.20 -3.03 -27.63
N ALA A 270 7.11 -2.15 -26.64
CA ALA A 270 8.18 -1.88 -25.69
C ALA A 270 8.61 -3.17 -24.97
N TRP A 271 7.65 -4.02 -24.56
CA TRP A 271 7.89 -5.30 -23.88
C TRP A 271 8.78 -6.29 -24.66
N ARG A 272 8.82 -6.17 -25.99
CA ARG A 272 9.56 -7.05 -26.90
C ARG A 272 10.82 -6.42 -27.48
N GLN A 273 11.21 -5.24 -27.00
CA GLN A 273 12.32 -4.47 -27.55
C GLN A 273 13.35 -4.08 -26.50
N GLY A 274 14.52 -3.64 -26.97
CA GLY A 274 15.64 -3.26 -26.13
C GLY A 274 16.04 -4.39 -25.18
N ARG A 275 16.46 -4.01 -23.98
CA ARG A 275 16.83 -4.96 -22.93
C ARG A 275 15.61 -5.61 -22.29
N LEU A 276 14.44 -4.99 -22.41
CA LEU A 276 13.18 -5.53 -21.91
C LEU A 276 12.74 -6.81 -22.62
N ALA A 277 13.24 -7.06 -23.84
CA ALA A 277 13.00 -8.30 -24.57
C ALA A 277 13.56 -9.53 -23.84
N THR A 278 14.72 -9.40 -23.18
CA THR A 278 15.46 -10.52 -22.59
C THR A 278 15.61 -10.42 -21.07
N VAL A 279 15.56 -9.22 -20.49
CA VAL A 279 15.68 -8.99 -19.05
C VAL A 279 14.37 -8.39 -18.54
N LYS A 280 13.57 -9.23 -17.87
CA LYS A 280 12.28 -8.83 -17.29
C LYS A 280 12.48 -8.14 -15.95
N PRO A 281 11.65 -7.15 -15.60
CA PRO A 281 11.85 -6.36 -14.40
C PRO A 281 11.36 -7.06 -13.15
N ASP A 282 12.15 -6.98 -12.09
CA ASP A 282 11.77 -7.29 -10.72
C ASP A 282 11.19 -6.07 -10.00
N MET A 283 11.54 -4.87 -10.49
CA MET A 283 11.05 -3.59 -9.98
C MET A 283 10.67 -2.65 -11.11
N ILE A 284 9.55 -1.95 -10.98
CA ILE A 284 9.07 -0.97 -11.97
C ILE A 284 8.83 0.37 -11.29
N LEU A 285 9.49 1.42 -11.77
CA LEU A 285 9.27 2.80 -11.34
C LEU A 285 8.41 3.48 -12.40
N ILE A 286 7.20 3.90 -12.02
CA ILE A 286 6.22 4.51 -12.94
C ILE A 286 5.98 5.95 -12.53
N MET A 287 6.20 6.90 -13.43
CA MET A 287 5.79 8.28 -13.25
C MET A 287 5.30 8.84 -14.58
N LEU A 288 3.97 8.87 -14.71
CA LEU A 288 3.27 9.19 -15.95
C LEU A 288 1.98 9.97 -15.63
N GLY A 289 1.58 10.87 -16.53
CA GLY A 289 0.40 11.71 -16.37
C GLY A 289 0.68 13.21 -16.51
N THR A 290 1.96 13.61 -16.53
CA THR A 290 2.36 15.02 -16.71
C THR A 290 1.77 15.62 -17.98
N ASN A 291 1.80 14.87 -19.09
CA ASN A 291 1.25 15.32 -20.36
C ASN A 291 -0.28 15.22 -20.42
N ASP A 292 -0.91 14.28 -19.70
CA ASP A 292 -2.37 14.20 -19.58
C ASP A 292 -2.88 15.48 -18.93
N VAL A 293 -2.27 15.86 -17.80
CA VAL A 293 -2.55 17.10 -17.08
C VAL A 293 -2.20 18.34 -17.92
N GLY A 294 -0.98 18.39 -18.46
CA GLY A 294 -0.47 19.54 -19.19
C GLY A 294 -1.13 19.79 -20.55
N HIS A 295 -1.93 18.86 -21.05
CA HIS A 295 -2.79 19.05 -22.23
C HIS A 295 -4.28 19.17 -21.88
N GLY A 296 -4.65 19.12 -20.58
CA GLY A 296 -6.04 19.09 -20.14
C GLY A 296 -6.83 17.89 -20.68
N TYR A 297 -6.15 16.78 -20.96
CA TYR A 297 -6.74 15.64 -21.66
C TYR A 297 -7.49 14.73 -20.68
N ASP A 298 -8.82 14.80 -20.72
CA ASP A 298 -9.75 13.88 -20.04
C ASP A 298 -9.30 13.58 -18.60
N LEU A 299 -9.23 14.65 -17.81
CA LEU A 299 -8.63 14.66 -16.47
C LEU A 299 -9.38 13.75 -15.50
N ASP A 300 -10.71 13.72 -15.59
CA ASP A 300 -11.57 12.89 -14.73
C ASP A 300 -11.27 11.39 -14.87
N ASN A 301 -10.91 10.94 -16.07
CA ASN A 301 -10.58 9.54 -16.33
C ASN A 301 -9.08 9.24 -16.32
N GLY A 302 -8.22 10.24 -16.10
CA GLY A 302 -6.77 10.06 -15.95
C GLY A 302 -6.39 8.96 -14.96
N PRO A 303 -6.96 8.94 -13.74
CA PRO A 303 -6.75 7.86 -12.77
C PRO A 303 -7.15 6.48 -13.30
N GLN A 304 -8.25 6.39 -14.04
CA GLN A 304 -8.73 5.13 -14.62
C GLN A 304 -7.82 4.63 -15.74
N ARG A 305 -7.24 5.54 -16.55
CA ARG A 305 -6.23 5.18 -17.55
C ARG A 305 -4.95 4.66 -16.90
N LEU A 306 -4.53 5.25 -15.76
CA LEU A 306 -3.37 4.78 -15.01
C LEU A 306 -3.60 3.37 -14.42
N ARG A 307 -4.81 3.07 -13.95
CA ARG A 307 -5.22 1.70 -13.58
C ARG A 307 -5.15 0.75 -14.77
N GLY A 308 -5.71 1.15 -15.91
CA GLY A 308 -5.63 0.36 -17.14
C GLY A 308 -4.20 0.02 -17.53
N LEU A 309 -3.26 0.96 -17.37
CA LEU A 309 -1.83 0.70 -17.59
C LEU A 309 -1.28 -0.34 -16.61
N LEU A 310 -1.58 -0.24 -15.32
CA LEU A 310 -1.14 -1.20 -14.32
C LEU A 310 -1.74 -2.60 -14.58
N ASP A 311 -3.03 -2.69 -14.90
CA ASP A 311 -3.68 -3.95 -15.26
C ASP A 311 -3.00 -4.60 -16.48
N GLU A 312 -2.67 -3.81 -17.51
CA GLU A 312 -1.96 -4.29 -18.69
C GLU A 312 -0.53 -4.74 -18.37
N ILE A 313 0.19 -4.02 -17.50
CA ILE A 313 1.55 -4.41 -17.06
C ILE A 313 1.50 -5.74 -16.33
N TYR A 314 0.61 -5.92 -15.35
CA TYR A 314 0.48 -7.19 -14.62
C TYR A 314 -0.04 -8.34 -15.49
N ALA A 315 -0.64 -8.04 -16.65
CA ALA A 315 -1.04 -9.03 -17.64
C ALA A 315 0.05 -9.37 -18.67
N LEU A 316 1.22 -8.72 -18.64
CA LEU A 316 2.29 -8.99 -19.61
C LEU A 316 2.83 -10.43 -19.47
N PRO A 317 3.13 -11.10 -20.59
CA PRO A 317 3.63 -12.46 -20.56
C PRO A 317 5.01 -12.51 -19.91
N ASN A 318 5.19 -13.42 -18.94
CA ASN A 318 6.41 -13.63 -18.16
C ASN A 318 6.85 -12.42 -17.32
N ILE A 319 5.89 -11.57 -16.89
CA ILE A 319 6.19 -10.42 -16.02
C ILE A 319 6.58 -10.81 -14.60
N GLY A 320 6.16 -11.98 -14.12
CA GLY A 320 6.36 -12.39 -12.72
C GLY A 320 5.48 -11.61 -11.75
N GLN A 321 6.05 -11.19 -10.62
CA GLN A 321 5.39 -10.35 -9.59
C GLN A 321 6.29 -9.16 -9.24
N PRO A 322 6.43 -8.19 -10.16
CA PRO A 322 7.36 -7.09 -9.94
C PRO A 322 6.89 -6.18 -8.80
N LYS A 323 7.83 -5.62 -8.05
CA LYS A 323 7.59 -4.52 -7.11
C LYS A 323 7.37 -3.23 -7.89
N VAL A 324 6.24 -2.55 -7.72
CA VAL A 324 5.94 -1.29 -8.40
C VAL A 324 6.11 -0.11 -7.45
N LEU A 325 6.91 0.87 -7.84
CA LEU A 325 6.95 2.18 -7.20
C LEU A 325 6.21 3.17 -8.10
N LEU A 326 5.02 3.60 -7.67
CA LEU A 326 4.15 4.50 -8.41
C LEU A 326 4.33 5.94 -7.92
N GLY A 327 4.92 6.77 -8.77
CA GLY A 327 5.25 8.15 -8.46
C GLY A 327 4.05 9.09 -8.66
N THR A 328 3.91 10.08 -7.78
CA THR A 328 3.16 11.30 -8.11
C THR A 328 3.92 12.08 -9.20
N ILE A 329 3.24 12.88 -10.01
CA ILE A 329 3.92 13.78 -10.96
C ILE A 329 4.41 15.05 -10.24
N PRO A 330 5.58 15.60 -10.60
CA PRO A 330 6.10 16.83 -9.99
C PRO A 330 5.24 18.06 -10.35
N PRO A 331 5.43 19.20 -9.67
CA PRO A 331 4.66 20.40 -9.97
C PRO A 331 4.86 20.86 -11.42
N ASN A 332 3.76 21.15 -12.10
CA ASN A 332 3.76 21.83 -13.40
C ASN A 332 3.15 23.22 -13.19
N ARG A 333 3.94 24.27 -13.39
CA ARG A 333 3.53 25.67 -13.23
C ARG A 333 3.60 26.46 -14.54
N ARG A 334 3.51 25.80 -15.69
CA ARG A 334 3.43 26.49 -17.00
C ARG A 334 2.25 27.44 -17.07
N ILE A 335 1.10 27.02 -16.54
CA ILE A 335 -0.12 27.82 -16.35
C ILE A 335 -0.81 27.44 -15.04
N GLU A 336 -1.67 28.31 -14.48
CA GLU A 336 -2.35 28.07 -13.20
C GLU A 336 -3.26 26.83 -13.21
N ALA A 337 -3.87 26.52 -14.37
CA ALA A 337 -4.70 25.33 -14.52
C ALA A 337 -3.89 24.04 -14.34
N ASP A 338 -2.68 23.97 -14.92
CA ASP A 338 -1.78 22.82 -14.81
C ASP A 338 -1.44 22.54 -13.34
N ARG A 339 -1.16 23.59 -12.56
CA ARG A 339 -0.85 23.47 -11.13
C ARG A 339 -1.98 22.81 -10.34
N THR A 340 -3.22 23.24 -10.57
CA THR A 340 -4.40 22.68 -9.90
C THR A 340 -4.65 21.25 -10.35
N ASN A 341 -4.54 20.98 -11.65
CA ASN A 341 -4.78 19.66 -12.23
C ASN A 341 -3.74 18.62 -11.79
N VAL A 342 -2.48 19.01 -11.58
CA VAL A 342 -1.45 18.13 -10.99
C VAL A 342 -1.86 17.69 -9.59
N MET A 343 -2.34 18.62 -8.76
CA MET A 343 -2.79 18.30 -7.40
C MET A 343 -3.95 17.30 -7.43
N ILE A 344 -4.97 17.56 -8.26
CA ILE A 344 -6.14 16.67 -8.42
C ILE A 344 -5.71 15.27 -8.90
N PHE A 345 -4.83 15.20 -9.90
CA PHE A 345 -4.33 13.92 -10.39
C PHE A 345 -3.56 13.16 -9.32
N ASN A 346 -2.66 13.84 -8.59
CA ASN A 346 -1.86 13.25 -7.52
C ASN A 346 -2.70 12.75 -6.34
N GLU A 347 -3.82 13.41 -6.02
CA GLU A 347 -4.76 12.95 -4.98
C GLU A 347 -5.35 11.56 -5.28
N SER A 348 -5.36 11.13 -6.55
CA SER A 348 -5.85 9.80 -6.93
C SER A 348 -4.82 8.66 -6.73
N VAL A 349 -3.52 8.99 -6.72
CA VAL A 349 -2.42 7.99 -6.69
C VAL A 349 -2.44 7.13 -5.41
N PRO A 350 -2.63 7.68 -4.20
CA PRO A 350 -2.83 6.90 -2.98
C PRO A 350 -3.86 5.78 -3.13
N ARG A 351 -5.03 6.10 -3.69
CA ARG A 351 -6.13 5.14 -3.84
C ARG A 351 -5.80 4.07 -4.86
N ILE A 352 -5.11 4.42 -5.95
CA ILE A 352 -4.62 3.45 -6.93
C ILE A 352 -3.72 2.42 -6.24
N VAL A 353 -2.72 2.87 -5.48
CA VAL A 353 -1.81 1.98 -4.75
C VAL A 353 -2.57 1.05 -3.80
N LEU A 354 -3.53 1.56 -3.03
CA LEU A 354 -4.34 0.75 -2.12
C LEU A 354 -5.16 -0.33 -2.85
N ASP A 355 -5.78 -0.01 -3.98
CA ASP A 355 -6.59 -0.98 -4.72
C ASP A 355 -5.73 -2.12 -5.30
N TYR A 356 -4.51 -1.85 -5.74
CA TYR A 356 -3.59 -2.90 -6.23
C TYR A 356 -2.93 -3.70 -5.10
N ARG A 357 -2.67 -3.08 -3.93
CA ARG A 357 -2.30 -3.82 -2.72
C ARG A 357 -3.40 -4.79 -2.29
N ALA A 358 -4.66 -4.38 -2.37
CA ALA A 358 -5.80 -5.25 -2.08
C ALA A 358 -5.92 -6.43 -3.06
N LYS A 359 -5.40 -6.29 -4.29
CA LYS A 359 -5.25 -7.38 -5.26
C LYS A 359 -4.02 -8.28 -5.00
N GLY A 360 -3.24 -8.01 -3.95
CA GLY A 360 -2.05 -8.77 -3.58
C GLY A 360 -0.76 -8.31 -4.25
N HIS A 361 -0.77 -7.18 -4.97
CA HIS A 361 0.44 -6.70 -5.65
C HIS A 361 1.34 -5.88 -4.72
N ALA A 362 2.65 -6.06 -4.86
CA ALA A 362 3.67 -5.27 -4.17
C ALA A 362 3.83 -3.90 -4.86
N ILE A 363 2.98 -2.93 -4.49
CA ILE A 363 3.02 -1.57 -5.03
C ILE A 363 3.14 -0.53 -3.92
N THR A 364 3.92 0.52 -4.13
CA THR A 364 4.15 1.60 -3.16
C THR A 364 4.11 2.96 -3.85
N MET A 365 3.49 3.94 -3.20
CA MET A 365 3.50 5.31 -3.69
C MET A 365 4.84 5.99 -3.40
N VAL A 366 5.33 6.81 -4.32
CA VAL A 366 6.50 7.67 -4.10
C VAL A 366 6.12 9.12 -4.39
N ASP A 367 6.11 9.97 -3.37
CA ASP A 367 5.76 11.39 -3.50
C ASP A 367 6.95 12.19 -4.06
N GLN A 368 6.91 12.44 -5.37
CA GLN A 368 7.84 13.31 -6.06
C GLN A 368 7.42 14.78 -5.98
N PHE A 369 6.12 15.05 -5.81
CA PHE A 369 5.57 16.40 -5.87
C PHE A 369 6.07 17.25 -4.72
N LYS A 370 5.90 16.76 -3.49
CA LYS A 370 6.16 17.54 -2.28
C LYS A 370 7.64 17.94 -2.15
N ALA A 371 8.55 17.01 -2.46
CA ALA A 371 9.98 17.26 -2.39
C ALA A 371 10.42 18.31 -3.41
N ILE A 372 9.85 18.27 -4.63
CA ILE A 372 10.15 19.24 -5.67
C ILE A 372 9.53 20.60 -5.35
N ASP A 373 8.27 20.64 -4.92
CA ASP A 373 7.53 21.88 -4.62
C ASP A 373 8.15 22.67 -3.47
N ALA A 374 8.65 21.98 -2.43
CA ALA A 374 9.26 22.60 -1.26
C ALA A 374 10.48 23.49 -1.59
N ALA A 375 11.18 23.18 -2.68
CA ALA A 375 12.31 23.96 -3.19
C ALA A 375 12.18 24.18 -4.70
N TYR A 376 10.98 24.56 -5.16
CA TYR A 376 10.61 24.64 -6.58
C TYR A 376 11.66 25.37 -7.44
N GLU A 377 12.02 26.61 -7.08
CA GLU A 377 12.98 27.42 -7.85
C GLU A 377 14.38 26.78 -7.97
N ALA A 378 14.77 25.98 -6.97
CA ALA A 378 16.06 25.30 -6.99
C ALA A 378 16.01 24.00 -7.81
N ASN A 379 14.84 23.38 -7.90
CA ASN A 379 14.63 22.06 -8.48
C ASN A 379 14.13 22.09 -9.94
N MET A 380 13.50 23.17 -10.37
CA MET A 380 12.83 23.25 -11.66
C MET A 380 13.59 24.11 -12.66
N ARG A 381 13.42 23.82 -13.94
CA ARG A 381 13.90 24.67 -15.03
C ARG A 381 13.01 25.89 -15.19
N GLY A 382 13.53 26.88 -15.92
CA GLY A 382 12.77 28.07 -16.32
C GLY A 382 11.57 27.80 -17.24
N ASP A 383 11.41 26.57 -17.74
CA ASP A 383 10.22 26.15 -18.49
C ASP A 383 9.01 25.80 -17.61
N ASN A 384 9.18 25.82 -16.28
CA ASN A 384 8.17 25.52 -15.28
C ASN A 384 7.50 24.14 -15.41
N LEU A 385 8.21 23.16 -15.99
CA LEU A 385 7.71 21.81 -16.21
C LEU A 385 8.75 20.74 -15.87
N HIS A 386 9.99 20.92 -16.32
CA HIS A 386 11.01 19.90 -16.19
C HIS A 386 11.93 20.18 -14.99
N PRO A 387 12.31 19.15 -14.22
CA PRO A 387 13.35 19.27 -13.20
C PRO A 387 14.72 19.56 -13.82
N ASN A 388 15.51 20.40 -13.15
CA ASN A 388 16.94 20.61 -13.45
C ASN A 388 17.80 19.52 -12.75
N ALA A 389 19.13 19.64 -12.79
CA ALA A 389 20.05 18.70 -12.13
C ALA A 389 19.72 18.46 -10.64
N THR A 390 19.51 19.53 -9.86
CA THR A 390 19.14 19.45 -8.45
C THR A 390 17.78 18.78 -8.25
N GLY A 391 16.81 19.08 -9.13
CA GLY A 391 15.51 18.42 -9.12
C GLY A 391 15.60 16.93 -9.42
N ASN A 392 16.45 16.54 -10.38
CA ASN A 392 16.72 15.15 -10.71
C ASN A 392 17.33 14.39 -9.52
N ASP A 393 18.29 15.00 -8.81
CA ASP A 393 18.87 14.45 -7.57
C ASP A 393 17.81 14.32 -6.46
N THR A 394 16.96 15.33 -6.31
CA THR A 394 15.86 15.33 -5.34
C THR A 394 14.88 14.19 -5.62
N MET A 395 14.48 13.99 -6.88
CA MET A 395 13.59 12.90 -7.27
C MET A 395 14.23 11.53 -7.10
N ALA A 396 15.50 11.40 -7.49
CA ALA A 396 16.28 10.17 -7.29
C ALA A 396 16.34 9.79 -5.81
N LYS A 397 16.51 10.78 -4.92
CA LYS A 397 16.48 10.54 -3.48
C LYS A 397 15.11 10.03 -3.01
N GLN A 398 13.99 10.54 -3.52
CA GLN A 398 12.66 10.01 -3.15
C GLN A 398 12.50 8.55 -3.59
N TRP A 399 12.94 8.20 -4.81
CA TRP A 399 12.95 6.80 -5.25
C TRP A 399 13.85 5.92 -4.38
N PHE A 400 15.04 6.40 -4.07
CA PHE A 400 16.02 5.68 -3.25
C PHE A 400 15.48 5.41 -1.83
N ASP A 401 14.92 6.42 -1.17
CA ASP A 401 14.36 6.29 0.17
C ASP A 401 13.21 5.26 0.19
N ALA A 402 12.35 5.26 -0.84
CA ALA A 402 11.28 4.28 -0.99
C ALA A 402 11.82 2.85 -1.19
N ILE A 403 12.89 2.68 -1.96
CA ILE A 403 13.58 1.39 -2.13
C ILE A 403 14.16 0.92 -0.79
N GLN A 404 14.82 1.79 -0.03
CA GLN A 404 15.37 1.44 1.28
C GLN A 404 14.26 0.99 2.25
N ALA A 405 13.16 1.74 2.32
CA ALA A 405 12.02 1.41 3.17
C ALA A 405 11.38 0.06 2.80
N ALA A 406 11.28 -0.24 1.51
CA ALA A 406 10.75 -1.52 1.02
C ALA A 406 11.65 -2.73 1.36
N GLN A 407 12.95 -2.53 1.58
CA GLN A 407 13.88 -3.62 1.95
C GLN A 407 13.98 -3.83 3.47
N GLN A 408 13.79 -2.77 4.27
CA GLN A 408 13.83 -2.87 5.74
C GLN A 408 12.59 -3.52 6.34
N SER A 409 11.46 -3.49 5.62
CA SER A 409 10.15 -3.95 6.10
C SER A 409 9.88 -5.45 5.86
N GLY A 410 10.85 -6.22 5.35
CA GLY A 410 10.75 -7.68 5.24
C GLY A 410 9.42 -8.14 4.62
N ASP A 411 9.10 -7.69 3.41
CA ASP A 411 7.94 -8.10 2.61
C ASP A 411 6.62 -8.30 3.40
N THR A 412 6.28 -7.34 4.26
CA THR A 412 4.91 -7.15 4.75
C THR A 412 4.44 -5.72 4.50
N GLY A 413 4.40 -5.29 3.23
CA GLY A 413 3.47 -4.24 2.75
C GLY A 413 3.29 -2.94 3.55
N SER A 414 4.19 -2.55 4.45
CA SER A 414 4.04 -1.37 5.31
C SER A 414 5.02 -0.28 4.86
N GLY A 415 4.80 0.24 3.65
CA GLY A 415 5.38 1.52 3.25
C GLY A 415 4.60 2.66 3.91
N ASP A 416 5.30 3.74 4.25
CA ASP A 416 4.73 5.01 4.75
C ASP A 416 3.31 5.23 4.21
N GLU A 417 2.34 5.08 5.12
CA GLU A 417 0.93 4.90 4.75
C GLU A 417 0.44 6.14 4.01
N ALA A 418 0.17 5.96 2.72
CA ALA A 418 -0.62 6.89 1.94
C ALA A 418 -1.88 7.19 2.76
N MET A 419 -2.06 8.46 3.13
CA MET A 419 -3.12 8.85 4.04
C MET A 419 -4.47 8.36 3.49
N LEU A 420 -5.19 7.53 4.24
CA LEU A 420 -6.51 7.04 3.84
C LEU A 420 -7.50 8.19 3.61
N PHE A 421 -7.26 9.32 4.27
CA PHE A 421 -8.03 10.56 4.14
C PHE A 421 -7.10 11.77 4.11
N PRO A 422 -7.45 12.86 3.39
CA PRO A 422 -6.59 14.04 3.20
C PRO A 422 -6.42 14.93 4.46
N GLY A 423 -6.89 14.46 5.62
CA GLY A 423 -6.81 15.17 6.90
C GLY A 423 -5.47 15.00 7.60
N LYS A 424 -5.27 15.73 8.71
CA LYS A 424 -4.09 15.55 9.57
C LYS A 424 -4.13 14.17 10.20
N LYS A 425 -3.22 13.28 9.79
CA LYS A 425 -3.04 11.97 10.42
C LYS A 425 -2.41 12.09 11.81
N SER A 426 -2.87 11.27 12.74
CA SER A 426 -2.32 11.07 14.08
C SER A 426 -2.56 9.65 14.55
N ASP A 427 -1.68 9.12 15.41
CA ASP A 427 -1.98 7.89 16.15
C ASP A 427 -3.09 8.16 17.17
N PHE A 428 -4.09 7.30 17.16
CA PHE A 428 -5.14 7.27 18.16
C PHE A 428 -5.16 5.88 18.79
N ARG A 429 -4.33 5.69 19.84
CA ARG A 429 -4.27 4.45 20.62
C ARG A 429 -3.97 3.22 19.75
N GLY A 430 -3.07 3.37 18.78
CA GLY A 430 -2.70 2.30 17.85
C GLY A 430 -3.58 2.17 16.61
N TYR A 431 -4.52 3.09 16.37
CA TYR A 431 -5.29 3.21 15.13
C TYR A 431 -5.00 4.53 14.43
N ASP A 432 -5.14 4.51 13.11
CA ASP A 432 -5.07 5.69 12.28
C ASP A 432 -6.26 6.63 12.54
N ARG A 433 -5.98 7.87 12.96
CA ARG A 433 -6.96 8.96 12.99
C ARG A 433 -6.60 10.06 12.01
N TYR A 434 -7.58 10.50 11.25
CA TYR A 434 -7.46 11.64 10.34
C TYR A 434 -8.38 12.76 10.82
N ASP A 435 -7.80 13.93 11.08
CA ASP A 435 -8.52 15.11 11.54
C ASP A 435 -8.69 16.18 10.46
N ARG A 436 -9.75 16.98 10.58
CA ARG A 436 -10.01 18.15 9.71
C ARG A 436 -10.11 17.78 8.22
N ILE A 437 -10.72 16.63 7.92
CA ILE A 437 -11.06 16.26 6.56
C ILE A 437 -12.13 17.23 6.09
N LYS A 438 -11.81 18.05 5.07
CA LYS A 438 -12.69 19.12 4.61
C LYS A 438 -13.93 18.53 3.92
N THR A 439 -15.07 19.16 4.17
CA THR A 439 -16.32 18.93 3.45
C THR A 439 -16.77 20.24 2.79
N LYS A 440 -17.82 20.19 1.96
CA LYS A 440 -18.43 21.41 1.36
C LYS A 440 -18.97 22.39 2.41
N SER A 441 -19.21 21.96 3.64
CA SER A 441 -19.88 22.76 4.68
C SER A 441 -19.19 22.69 6.05
N GLY A 442 -17.93 22.23 6.10
CA GLY A 442 -17.16 22.14 7.33
C GLY A 442 -16.03 21.12 7.23
N HIS A 443 -15.93 20.28 8.24
CA HIS A 443 -14.95 19.20 8.32
C HIS A 443 -15.44 18.09 9.25
N PHE A 444 -14.85 16.91 9.10
CA PHE A 444 -15.01 15.80 10.02
C PHE A 444 -13.64 15.19 10.36
N SER A 445 -13.65 14.31 11.33
CA SER A 445 -12.53 13.46 11.68
C SER A 445 -12.95 12.00 11.67
N ILE A 446 -12.02 11.08 11.46
CA ILE A 446 -12.32 9.65 11.36
C ILE A 446 -11.20 8.80 11.96
N ILE A 447 -11.59 7.72 12.62
CA ILE A 447 -10.70 6.65 13.07
C ILE A 447 -10.90 5.44 12.15
N CYS A 448 -9.80 4.90 11.65
CA CYS A 448 -9.78 3.81 10.68
C CYS A 448 -9.45 2.49 11.37
N PRO A 449 -10.23 1.43 11.12
CA PRO A 449 -9.87 0.09 11.56
C PRO A 449 -8.66 -0.42 10.79
N LYS A 450 -7.82 -1.24 11.44
CA LYS A 450 -6.68 -1.90 10.78
C LYS A 450 -7.15 -2.89 9.70
N ASN A 451 -8.28 -3.55 9.97
CA ASN A 451 -8.91 -4.51 9.07
C ASN A 451 -10.37 -4.07 8.83
N PRO A 452 -10.65 -3.24 7.82
CA PRO A 452 -12.01 -2.79 7.53
C PRO A 452 -12.98 -3.95 7.26
N ALA A 453 -14.15 -3.92 7.89
CA ALA A 453 -15.19 -4.91 7.62
C ALA A 453 -15.81 -4.68 6.22
N PRO A 454 -16.26 -5.74 5.52
CA PRO A 454 -16.95 -5.61 4.24
C PRO A 454 -18.13 -4.63 4.32
N GLY A 455 -18.29 -3.79 3.29
CA GLY A 455 -19.33 -2.76 3.25
C GLY A 455 -19.02 -1.50 4.06
N LYS A 456 -17.86 -1.43 4.74
CA LYS A 456 -17.40 -0.28 5.53
C LYS A 456 -18.48 0.26 6.48
N PRO A 457 -18.92 -0.55 7.46
CA PRO A 457 -19.85 -0.09 8.47
C PRO A 457 -19.20 0.98 9.32
N TRP A 458 -20.02 1.91 9.83
CA TRP A 458 -19.50 3.08 10.51
C TRP A 458 -20.44 3.59 11.60
N LEU A 459 -19.83 4.13 12.64
CA LEU A 459 -20.46 4.76 13.79
C LEU A 459 -20.22 6.27 13.73
N TRP A 460 -21.29 7.07 13.68
CA TRP A 460 -21.19 8.52 13.79
C TRP A 460 -21.32 8.99 15.25
N ARG A 461 -20.39 9.83 15.70
CA ARG A 461 -20.38 10.54 16.98
C ARG A 461 -20.63 12.04 16.79
N SER A 462 -21.57 12.63 17.53
CA SER A 462 -21.90 14.07 17.46
C SER A 462 -21.14 14.96 18.47
N LEU A 463 -20.03 14.46 19.02
CA LEU A 463 -19.28 15.06 20.13
C LEU A 463 -17.86 15.47 19.71
N PHE A 464 -17.04 15.95 20.66
CA PHE A 464 -15.63 16.29 20.47
C PHE A 464 -14.70 15.21 21.04
N TRP A 465 -13.47 15.10 20.54
CA TRP A 465 -12.57 14.00 20.90
C TRP A 465 -12.23 13.92 22.38
N GLU A 466 -12.23 15.02 23.13
CA GLU A 466 -11.98 15.04 24.58
C GLU A 466 -13.13 14.41 25.39
N ALA A 467 -14.38 14.54 24.92
CA ALA A 467 -15.51 13.78 25.45
C ALA A 467 -15.35 12.27 25.15
N ILE A 468 -14.68 11.96 24.04
CA ILE A 468 -14.31 10.60 23.62
C ILE A 468 -12.89 10.23 24.14
N GLN A 469 -12.19 11.06 24.94
CA GLN A 469 -10.90 10.66 25.54
C GLN A 469 -11.14 9.65 26.66
N GLN A 470 -12.32 9.67 27.25
CA GLN A 470 -12.93 8.49 27.87
C GLN A 470 -13.55 7.62 26.78
N PHE A 471 -12.73 7.22 25.80
CA PHE A 471 -13.16 6.44 24.64
C PHE A 471 -13.93 5.25 25.20
N SER A 472 -15.22 5.17 24.87
CA SER A 472 -16.04 4.11 25.45
C SER A 472 -15.43 2.79 25.01
N ASN A 473 -15.30 1.83 25.92
CA ASN A 473 -14.75 0.50 25.58
C ASN A 473 -15.46 -0.10 24.34
N THR A 474 -16.69 0.32 24.07
CA THR A 474 -17.48 0.03 22.87
C THR A 474 -16.81 0.50 21.58
N ASP A 475 -16.36 1.75 21.50
CA ASP A 475 -15.84 2.32 20.26
C ASP A 475 -14.57 1.58 19.81
N LEU A 476 -13.64 1.26 20.72
CA LEU A 476 -12.39 0.55 20.36
C LEU A 476 -12.70 -0.87 19.87
N LYS A 477 -13.62 -1.56 20.56
CA LYS A 477 -14.04 -2.90 20.17
C LYS A 477 -14.73 -2.92 18.80
N LEU A 478 -15.50 -1.89 18.45
CA LEU A 478 -16.06 -1.76 17.10
C LEU A 478 -14.98 -1.50 16.05
N VAL A 479 -13.98 -0.67 16.36
CA VAL A 479 -12.84 -0.43 15.45
C VAL A 479 -12.01 -1.72 15.26
N ASP A 480 -11.82 -2.51 16.32
CA ASP A 480 -11.21 -3.86 16.22
C ASP A 480 -11.99 -4.80 15.29
N GLU A 481 -13.31 -4.68 15.29
CA GLU A 481 -14.23 -5.45 14.44
C GLU A 481 -14.37 -4.90 13.02
N GLY A 482 -13.64 -3.84 12.67
CA GLY A 482 -13.61 -3.31 11.32
C GLY A 482 -14.57 -2.15 11.04
N TYR A 483 -15.15 -1.54 12.08
CA TYR A 483 -15.97 -0.33 11.94
C TYR A 483 -15.11 0.93 11.88
N TYR A 484 -15.56 1.91 11.11
CA TYR A 484 -15.03 3.26 11.18
C TYR A 484 -15.79 4.08 12.24
N VAL A 485 -15.08 4.93 12.97
CA VAL A 485 -15.71 5.90 13.88
C VAL A 485 -15.52 7.30 13.31
N VAL A 486 -16.62 7.93 12.97
CA VAL A 486 -16.68 9.24 12.31
C VAL A 486 -17.17 10.29 13.30
N LEU A 487 -16.53 11.44 13.31
CA LEU A 487 -16.92 12.59 14.10
C LEU A 487 -17.16 13.77 13.17
N ALA A 488 -18.43 14.08 12.95
CA ALA A 488 -18.89 15.27 12.25
C ALA A 488 -19.78 16.09 13.20
N HIS A 489 -19.43 17.35 13.40
CA HIS A 489 -20.18 18.22 14.31
C HIS A 489 -21.41 18.82 13.61
N GLY A 490 -22.55 18.77 14.31
CA GLY A 490 -23.72 19.60 14.03
C GLY A 490 -23.94 20.67 15.10
N ASP A 491 -25.12 21.28 15.10
CA ASP A 491 -25.48 22.29 16.10
C ASP A 491 -25.93 21.64 17.40
N VAL A 492 -25.13 21.82 18.45
CA VAL A 492 -25.37 21.27 19.79
C VAL A 492 -26.59 21.86 20.52
N ALA A 493 -27.28 22.85 19.94
CA ALA A 493 -28.61 23.28 20.37
C ALA A 493 -29.74 22.46 19.71
N GLY A 494 -29.43 21.57 18.76
CA GLY A 494 -30.41 20.77 18.02
C GLY A 494 -31.15 21.55 16.93
N HIS A 495 -30.61 22.67 16.46
CA HIS A 495 -31.26 23.52 15.47
C HIS A 495 -31.10 22.95 14.04
N PRO A 496 -32.16 22.91 13.18
CA PRO A 496 -32.14 22.28 11.85
C PRO A 496 -31.07 22.84 10.89
N ARG A 497 -30.84 24.16 10.92
CA ARG A 497 -29.75 24.83 10.16
C ARG A 497 -28.32 24.34 10.52
N GLY A 498 -28.17 23.51 11.55
CA GLY A 498 -26.90 22.95 12.01
C GLY A 498 -26.43 21.68 11.30
N SER A 499 -27.24 21.09 10.43
CA SER A 499 -27.00 19.76 9.84
C SER A 499 -26.03 19.74 8.66
N ALA A 500 -25.75 20.89 8.03
CA ALA A 500 -25.03 20.95 6.74
C ALA A 500 -23.65 20.25 6.74
N ASN A 501 -22.88 20.34 7.83
CA ASN A 501 -21.59 19.65 7.92
C ASN A 501 -21.75 18.12 8.00
N ILE A 502 -22.79 17.66 8.69
CA ILE A 502 -23.10 16.24 8.82
C ILE A 502 -23.54 15.70 7.46
N ASP A 503 -24.43 16.42 6.75
CA ASP A 503 -24.86 16.06 5.40
C ASP A 503 -23.68 15.96 4.44
N ALA A 504 -22.78 16.95 4.49
CA ALA A 504 -21.60 16.96 3.63
C ALA A 504 -20.59 15.85 3.97
N ALA A 505 -20.43 15.50 5.26
CA ALA A 505 -19.59 14.37 5.68
C ALA A 505 -20.21 13.03 5.26
N TYR A 506 -21.52 12.86 5.45
CA TYR A 506 -22.26 11.67 5.04
C TYR A 506 -22.17 11.45 3.53
N ALA A 507 -22.41 12.49 2.72
CA ALA A 507 -22.32 12.41 1.27
C ALA A 507 -20.91 11.99 0.84
N LEU A 508 -19.89 12.67 1.36
CA LEU A 508 -18.49 12.35 1.06
C LEU A 508 -18.16 10.90 1.41
N LEU A 509 -18.50 10.44 2.62
CA LEU A 509 -18.21 9.08 3.06
C LEU A 509 -18.92 8.02 2.22
N THR A 510 -20.20 8.22 1.92
CA THR A 510 -21.03 7.20 1.27
C THR A 510 -20.95 7.23 -0.26
N GLU A 511 -20.67 8.38 -0.87
CA GLU A 511 -20.62 8.55 -2.33
C GLU A 511 -19.19 8.40 -2.86
N GLU A 512 -18.20 8.94 -2.16
CA GLU A 512 -16.81 8.96 -2.65
C GLU A 512 -15.93 7.90 -1.97
N TYR A 513 -16.11 7.70 -0.65
CA TYR A 513 -15.32 6.71 0.11
C TYR A 513 -15.97 5.32 0.19
N GLY A 514 -17.20 5.14 -0.33
CA GLY A 514 -17.88 3.85 -0.43
C GLY A 514 -18.30 3.25 0.91
N PHE A 515 -18.65 4.10 1.88
CA PHE A 515 -19.19 3.68 3.18
C PHE A 515 -20.62 3.15 3.03
N ALA A 516 -21.05 2.32 3.99
CA ALA A 516 -22.44 1.88 4.08
C ALA A 516 -23.41 3.08 4.03
N LYS A 517 -24.51 2.95 3.28
CA LYS A 517 -25.55 3.98 3.16
C LYS A 517 -26.37 4.19 4.44
N THR A 518 -26.15 3.38 5.46
CA THR A 518 -26.70 3.61 6.80
C THR A 518 -25.58 3.59 7.82
N CYS A 519 -25.74 4.35 8.90
CA CYS A 519 -24.80 4.38 10.00
C CYS A 519 -25.48 4.11 11.35
N SER A 520 -24.71 3.54 12.27
CA SER A 520 -25.06 3.59 13.69
C SER A 520 -24.69 4.97 14.22
N MET A 521 -25.45 5.46 15.18
CA MET A 521 -25.18 6.77 15.77
C MET A 521 -24.99 6.61 17.27
N ALA A 522 -24.02 7.33 17.82
CA ALA A 522 -23.83 7.38 19.25
C ALA A 522 -23.58 8.80 19.75
N SER A 523 -24.21 9.17 20.87
CA SER A 523 -23.95 10.45 21.54
C SER A 523 -24.10 10.35 23.05
N MET A 524 -23.86 11.47 23.71
CA MET A 524 -23.91 11.61 25.16
C MET A 524 -24.19 13.07 25.51
N SER A 525 -24.77 13.32 26.67
CA SER A 525 -25.02 14.68 27.19
C SER A 525 -25.67 15.59 26.15
N ARG A 526 -25.23 16.84 26.04
CA ARG A 526 -25.76 17.84 25.08
C ARG A 526 -25.67 17.43 23.61
N GLY A 527 -24.69 16.60 23.22
CA GLY A 527 -24.49 16.20 21.83
C GLY A 527 -25.71 15.46 21.23
N THR A 528 -26.53 14.87 22.10
CA THR A 528 -27.77 14.16 21.77
C THR A 528 -28.77 15.05 21.01
N LEU A 529 -28.83 16.35 21.31
CA LEU A 529 -29.71 17.29 20.62
C LEU A 529 -29.42 17.36 19.11
N SER A 530 -28.16 17.44 18.73
CA SER A 530 -27.74 17.45 17.32
C SER A 530 -27.96 16.10 16.64
N LEU A 531 -27.74 15.00 17.38
CA LEU A 531 -27.88 13.65 16.85
C LEU A 531 -29.34 13.38 16.47
N PHE A 532 -30.27 13.57 17.41
CA PHE A 532 -31.69 13.32 17.15
C PHE A 532 -32.27 14.26 16.10
N ARG A 533 -31.80 15.51 16.03
CA ARG A 533 -32.21 16.43 14.96
C ARG A 533 -31.92 15.83 13.59
N TRP A 534 -30.67 15.47 13.33
CA TRP A 534 -30.27 14.93 12.03
C TRP A 534 -30.91 13.57 11.76
N ALA A 535 -30.95 12.68 12.77
CA ALA A 535 -31.52 11.35 12.64
C ALA A 535 -33.00 11.41 12.26
N SER A 536 -33.77 12.30 12.88
CA SER A 536 -35.21 12.43 12.62
C SER A 536 -35.50 13.07 11.26
N GLU A 537 -34.58 13.89 10.75
CA GLU A 537 -34.64 14.46 9.39
C GLU A 537 -34.18 13.48 8.31
N ASN A 538 -33.44 12.44 8.68
CA ASN A 538 -32.84 11.46 7.76
C ASN A 538 -33.00 10.01 8.26
N PRO A 539 -34.21 9.57 8.64
CA PRO A 539 -34.39 8.32 9.37
C PRO A 539 -33.99 7.08 8.56
N GLU A 540 -34.02 7.15 7.22
CA GLU A 540 -33.57 6.08 6.31
C GLU A 540 -32.06 5.88 6.27
N LYS A 541 -31.27 6.85 6.75
CA LYS A 541 -29.80 6.78 6.81
C LYS A 541 -29.29 6.22 8.14
N VAL A 542 -30.20 5.88 9.06
CA VAL A 542 -29.87 5.47 10.42
C VAL A 542 -30.23 4.00 10.63
N ASN A 543 -29.28 3.21 11.12
CA ASN A 543 -29.54 1.81 11.45
C ASN A 543 -29.89 1.59 12.93
N SER A 544 -29.39 2.45 13.83
CA SER A 544 -29.58 2.35 15.29
C SER A 544 -29.03 3.61 15.97
N ILE A 545 -29.58 3.93 17.14
CA ILE A 545 -29.16 5.06 17.97
C ILE A 545 -28.79 4.56 19.37
N TYR A 546 -27.58 4.90 19.83
CA TYR A 546 -27.12 4.70 21.19
C TYR A 546 -26.89 6.05 21.90
N VAL A 547 -27.40 6.22 23.12
CA VAL A 547 -27.23 7.43 23.92
C VAL A 547 -26.80 7.11 25.34
N ASP A 548 -25.91 7.93 25.89
CA ASP A 548 -25.40 7.82 27.27
C ASP A 548 -25.58 9.14 28.03
N ASN A 549 -26.42 9.15 29.07
CA ASN A 549 -26.85 10.33 29.82
C ASN A 549 -27.18 11.50 28.88
N GLY A 550 -28.06 11.27 27.89
CA GLY A 550 -28.37 12.23 26.85
C GLY A 550 -29.29 13.35 27.33
N VAL A 551 -29.06 14.56 26.83
CA VAL A 551 -30.06 15.62 26.92
C VAL A 551 -31.15 15.32 25.89
N LEU A 552 -32.29 14.83 26.37
CA LEU A 552 -33.43 14.42 25.54
C LEU A 552 -34.59 15.42 25.60
N ASN A 553 -34.60 16.28 26.62
CA ASN A 553 -35.64 17.26 26.87
C ASN A 553 -35.03 18.64 27.21
N VAL A 554 -35.23 19.65 26.35
CA VAL A 554 -34.62 20.97 26.56
C VAL A 554 -35.21 21.74 27.76
N LEU A 555 -36.42 21.35 28.19
CA LEU A 555 -37.06 21.91 29.39
C LEU A 555 -36.43 21.37 30.68
N SER A 556 -35.90 20.14 30.62
CA SER A 556 -35.06 19.56 31.67
C SER A 556 -33.70 20.27 31.67
N TRP A 557 -32.89 20.04 30.64
CA TRP A 557 -31.63 20.74 30.44
C TRP A 557 -31.57 21.26 29.00
N PRO A 558 -31.28 22.56 28.76
CA PRO A 558 -30.66 23.48 29.69
C PRO A 558 -31.61 24.35 30.52
N ALA A 559 -32.93 24.27 30.34
CA ALA A 559 -33.83 25.22 31.01
C ALA A 559 -33.82 25.10 32.54
N GLY A 560 -33.70 23.89 33.09
CA GLY A 560 -33.85 23.63 34.52
C GLY A 560 -35.23 24.09 35.01
N LYS A 561 -36.28 23.74 34.27
CA LYS A 561 -37.66 24.14 34.56
C LYS A 561 -38.49 22.88 34.80
N LEU A 562 -39.58 23.04 35.56
CA LEU A 562 -40.47 21.94 35.86
C LEU A 562 -40.98 21.32 34.55
N VAL A 563 -40.69 20.04 34.35
CA VAL A 563 -41.24 19.27 33.25
C VAL A 563 -42.66 18.87 33.62
N PRO A 564 -43.69 19.23 32.82
CA PRO A 564 -45.07 18.90 33.16
C PRO A 564 -45.26 17.41 33.42
N GLY A 565 -45.89 17.06 34.55
CA GLY A 565 -46.15 15.67 34.94
C GLY A 565 -45.05 15.01 35.78
N ASN A 566 -44.06 15.77 36.24
CA ASN A 566 -42.97 15.28 37.08
C ASN A 566 -42.63 16.29 38.20
N ASP A 567 -42.14 15.79 39.33
CA ASP A 567 -41.71 16.56 40.51
C ASP A 567 -40.18 16.68 40.63
N SER A 568 -39.40 16.07 39.72
CA SER A 568 -37.93 16.24 39.70
C SER A 568 -37.50 17.59 39.12
N PHE A 569 -36.25 17.96 39.41
CA PHE A 569 -35.69 19.23 38.96
C PHE A 569 -34.24 19.07 38.50
N ALA A 570 -34.03 19.11 37.18
CA ALA A 570 -32.69 19.19 36.62
C ALA A 570 -31.95 20.47 37.03
N SER A 571 -30.63 20.38 37.15
CA SER A 571 -29.77 21.50 37.56
C SER A 571 -29.83 22.70 36.61
N GLY A 572 -30.22 22.47 35.35
CA GLY A 572 -30.26 23.47 34.29
C GLY A 572 -28.89 24.08 33.97
N ALA A 573 -28.89 25.03 33.03
CA ALA A 573 -27.74 25.84 32.67
C ALA A 573 -28.19 27.16 32.03
N ALA A 574 -28.34 28.23 32.84
CA ALA A 574 -28.91 29.51 32.41
C ALA A 574 -28.27 30.10 31.13
N SER A 575 -26.94 30.00 31.00
CA SER A 575 -26.22 30.46 29.80
C SER A 575 -26.59 29.63 28.55
N SER A 576 -26.68 28.31 28.70
CA SER A 576 -27.09 27.42 27.59
C SER A 576 -28.56 27.61 27.23
N TRP A 577 -29.43 27.89 28.21
CA TRP A 577 -30.84 28.22 27.98
C TRP A 577 -31.01 29.54 27.22
N ALA A 578 -30.28 30.58 27.62
CA ALA A 578 -30.25 31.84 26.88
C ALA A 578 -29.73 31.64 25.44
N GLY A 579 -28.71 30.80 25.26
CA GLY A 579 -28.20 30.41 23.95
C GLY A 579 -29.24 29.71 23.08
N PHE A 580 -29.96 28.74 23.65
CA PHE A 580 -31.07 28.03 22.98
C PHE A 580 -32.15 29.01 22.52
N LYS A 581 -32.66 29.87 23.41
CA LYS A 581 -33.68 30.88 23.06
C LYS A 581 -33.23 31.77 21.90
N LYS A 582 -32.01 32.31 21.99
CA LYS A 582 -31.44 33.14 20.93
C LYS A 582 -31.34 32.39 19.60
N LYS A 583 -30.92 31.12 19.63
CA LYS A 583 -30.76 30.30 18.42
C LYS A 583 -32.08 30.04 17.71
N PHE A 584 -33.13 29.73 18.48
CA PHE A 584 -34.47 29.44 17.96
C PHE A 584 -35.36 30.68 17.81
N GLY A 585 -34.86 31.87 18.19
CA GLY A 585 -35.58 33.13 18.01
C GLY A 585 -36.68 33.38 19.05
N TYR A 586 -36.65 32.69 20.19
CA TYR A 586 -37.58 32.95 21.29
C TYR A 586 -37.18 34.22 22.04
N THR A 587 -38.16 35.09 22.29
CA THR A 587 -37.93 36.37 22.97
C THR A 587 -38.18 36.28 24.47
N THR A 588 -39.03 35.33 24.90
CA THR A 588 -39.36 35.10 26.32
C THR A 588 -39.15 33.63 26.75
N ASP A 589 -39.06 33.39 28.07
CA ASP A 589 -39.07 32.02 28.61
C ASP A 589 -40.41 31.33 28.35
N GLU A 590 -41.52 32.06 28.40
CA GLU A 590 -42.85 31.49 28.19
C GLU A 590 -43.03 30.94 26.76
N GLU A 591 -42.48 31.63 25.76
CA GLU A 591 -42.44 31.14 24.37
C GLU A 591 -41.56 29.89 24.25
N ALA A 592 -40.36 29.94 24.81
CA ALA A 592 -39.38 28.85 24.71
C ALA A 592 -39.85 27.58 25.45
N LEU A 593 -40.57 27.72 26.56
CA LEU A 593 -41.14 26.59 27.31
C LEU A 593 -42.21 25.81 26.52
N LYS A 594 -42.78 26.40 25.45
CA LYS A 594 -43.77 25.76 24.57
C LYS A 594 -43.13 25.06 23.37
N THR A 595 -41.80 25.00 23.30
CA THR A 595 -41.04 24.42 22.19
C THR A 595 -41.36 22.94 21.98
N LYS A 596 -41.22 22.48 20.73
CA LYS A 596 -41.33 21.08 20.30
C LYS A 596 -40.06 20.61 19.60
N GLU A 597 -38.94 21.19 20.02
CA GLU A 597 -37.64 21.00 19.37
C GLU A 597 -36.74 20.02 20.13
N SER A 598 -37.24 19.39 21.20
CA SER A 598 -36.50 18.38 21.97
C SER A 598 -36.45 17.04 21.24
N PRO A 599 -35.41 16.21 21.44
CA PRO A 599 -35.40 14.82 20.98
C PRO A 599 -36.68 14.04 21.26
N ILE A 600 -37.27 14.16 22.46
CA ILE A 600 -38.55 13.51 22.83
C ILE A 600 -39.77 13.98 22.01
N ASP A 601 -39.64 15.06 21.25
CA ASP A 601 -40.68 15.59 20.35
C ASP A 601 -40.44 15.22 18.88
N LEU A 602 -39.25 14.69 18.53
CA LEU A 602 -38.84 14.40 17.14
C LEU A 602 -38.90 12.90 16.79
N LEU A 603 -39.59 12.10 17.59
CA LEU A 603 -39.49 10.64 17.57
C LEU A 603 -40.23 9.95 16.41
N GLU A 604 -41.28 10.57 15.88
CA GLU A 604 -42.19 9.93 14.93
C GLU A 604 -41.53 9.44 13.62
N PRO A 605 -40.66 10.23 12.95
CA PRO A 605 -39.97 9.75 11.74
C PRO A 605 -39.07 8.53 12.01
N LEU A 606 -38.40 8.50 13.16
CA LEU A 606 -37.53 7.39 13.57
C LEU A 606 -38.34 6.12 13.81
N ALA A 607 -39.46 6.22 14.53
CA ALA A 607 -40.34 5.08 14.78
C ALA A 607 -40.92 4.53 13.48
N LYS A 608 -41.35 5.41 12.56
CA LYS A 608 -41.86 5.03 11.23
C LYS A 608 -40.81 4.30 10.38
N ALA A 609 -39.55 4.68 10.48
CA ALA A 609 -38.46 3.99 9.78
C ALA A 609 -37.94 2.74 10.51
N GLY A 610 -38.46 2.45 11.71
CA GLY A 610 -38.05 1.28 12.50
C GLY A 610 -36.66 1.39 13.10
N VAL A 611 -36.18 2.61 13.41
CA VAL A 611 -34.84 2.83 13.97
C VAL A 611 -34.80 2.43 15.45
N PRO A 612 -34.09 1.37 15.86
CA PRO A 612 -34.02 1.00 17.26
C PRO A 612 -33.17 1.98 18.09
N ILE A 613 -33.56 2.18 19.35
CA ILE A 613 -32.87 3.07 20.30
C ILE A 613 -32.39 2.29 21.53
N LEU A 614 -31.13 2.49 21.92
CA LEU A 614 -30.59 2.08 23.22
C LEU A 614 -30.20 3.34 23.99
N SER A 615 -30.82 3.58 25.14
CA SER A 615 -30.44 4.68 26.04
C SER A 615 -29.88 4.14 27.35
N VAL A 616 -28.77 4.72 27.81
CA VAL A 616 -28.17 4.44 29.11
C VAL A 616 -28.21 5.72 29.92
N CYS A 617 -28.69 5.67 31.15
CA CYS A 617 -28.82 6.84 32.00
C CYS A 617 -28.46 6.55 33.46
N GLY A 618 -28.09 7.59 34.22
CA GLY A 618 -27.84 7.49 35.66
C GLY A 618 -29.10 7.75 36.48
N SER A 619 -29.40 6.88 37.45
CA SER A 619 -30.54 7.06 38.37
C SER A 619 -30.39 8.25 39.33
N LYS A 620 -29.20 8.84 39.44
CA LYS A 620 -28.88 9.97 40.33
C LYS A 620 -28.30 11.15 39.55
N ASP A 621 -28.59 11.25 38.25
CA ASP A 621 -28.06 12.29 37.38
C ASP A 621 -28.78 13.63 37.62
N PRO A 622 -28.10 14.66 38.19
CA PRO A 622 -28.75 15.93 38.45
C PRO A 622 -28.88 16.80 37.20
N ALA A 623 -28.14 16.50 36.12
CA ALA A 623 -28.12 17.30 34.91
C ALA A 623 -29.18 16.82 33.91
N VAL A 624 -29.34 15.50 33.77
CA VAL A 624 -30.36 14.86 32.94
C VAL A 624 -31.11 13.79 33.74
N PRO A 625 -32.01 14.19 34.65
CA PRO A 625 -32.78 13.23 35.44
C PRO A 625 -33.56 12.25 34.56
N TYR A 626 -33.57 10.97 34.95
CA TYR A 626 -34.23 9.88 34.24
C TYR A 626 -35.70 10.19 33.95
N GLU A 627 -36.41 10.68 34.97
CA GLU A 627 -37.85 10.97 34.92
C GLU A 627 -38.18 12.12 33.95
N GLU A 628 -37.23 13.00 33.65
CA GLU A 628 -37.41 14.15 32.74
C GLU A 628 -36.96 13.87 31.31
N ASN A 629 -36.21 12.79 31.08
CA ASN A 629 -35.53 12.48 29.83
C ASN A 629 -35.87 11.06 29.35
N ASP A 630 -35.14 10.06 29.81
CA ASP A 630 -35.21 8.68 29.30
C ASP A 630 -36.57 8.01 29.56
N ALA A 631 -37.23 8.28 30.69
CA ALA A 631 -38.57 7.75 30.97
C ALA A 631 -39.59 8.25 29.94
N ILE A 632 -39.54 9.53 29.61
CA ILE A 632 -40.42 10.16 28.62
C ILE A 632 -40.09 9.68 27.21
N LEU A 633 -38.80 9.56 26.88
CA LEU A 633 -38.34 8.98 25.62
C LEU A 633 -38.91 7.57 25.45
N GLU A 634 -38.76 6.71 26.46
CA GLU A 634 -39.21 5.32 26.42
C GLU A 634 -40.71 5.19 26.23
N GLU A 635 -41.49 5.92 27.04
CA GLU A 635 -42.95 5.93 26.96
C GLU A 635 -43.42 6.36 25.56
N ARG A 636 -42.94 7.51 25.08
CA ARG A 636 -43.37 8.08 23.80
C ARG A 636 -42.91 7.24 22.62
N TYR A 637 -41.68 6.72 22.64
CA TYR A 637 -41.16 5.91 21.53
C TYR A 637 -41.92 4.59 21.41
N LYS A 638 -42.22 3.93 22.53
CA LYS A 638 -43.07 2.73 22.55
C LYS A 638 -44.49 3.03 22.06
N ALA A 639 -45.08 4.17 22.46
CA ALA A 639 -46.41 4.57 22.00
C ALA A 639 -46.48 4.80 20.47
N LEU A 640 -45.36 5.18 19.85
CA LEU A 640 -45.20 5.31 18.40
C LEU A 640 -44.89 3.98 17.69
N GLY A 641 -44.76 2.87 18.44
CA GLY A 641 -44.40 1.54 17.91
C GLY A 641 -42.91 1.32 17.70
N GLY A 642 -42.05 2.21 18.23
CA GLY A 642 -40.60 2.11 18.09
C GLY A 642 -39.96 1.10 19.07
N GLU A 643 -38.87 0.46 18.64
CA GLU A 643 -38.07 -0.44 19.49
C GLU A 643 -37.09 0.37 20.33
N ILE A 644 -37.22 0.31 21.67
CA ILE A 644 -36.30 0.98 22.60
C ILE A 644 -35.95 0.11 23.80
N THR A 645 -34.70 0.20 24.24
CA THR A 645 -34.21 -0.33 25.51
C THR A 645 -33.61 0.81 26.34
N VAL A 646 -33.99 0.93 27.60
CA VAL A 646 -33.37 1.86 28.56
C VAL A 646 -32.66 1.09 29.66
N ILE A 647 -31.38 1.40 29.88
CA ILE A 647 -30.55 0.85 30.94
C ILE A 647 -30.29 1.94 31.97
N VAL A 648 -30.82 1.77 33.18
CA VAL A 648 -30.62 2.71 34.29
C VAL A 648 -29.51 2.18 35.20
N GLU A 649 -28.40 2.92 35.30
CA GLU A 649 -27.27 2.59 36.18
C GLU A 649 -27.36 3.40 37.49
N ASP A 650 -26.95 2.81 38.62
CA ASP A 650 -26.84 3.54 39.90
C ASP A 650 -25.62 4.49 39.91
N LYS A 651 -25.74 5.60 39.18
CA LYS A 651 -24.68 6.60 38.96
C LYS A 651 -25.25 8.01 38.80
N GLY A 652 -24.38 9.02 38.96
CA GLY A 652 -24.67 10.41 38.59
C GLY A 652 -24.36 10.71 37.11
N HIS A 653 -24.05 11.97 36.78
CA HIS A 653 -23.71 12.40 35.42
C HIS A 653 -22.29 11.97 35.00
N SER A 654 -22.04 10.66 34.90
CA SER A 654 -20.78 10.08 34.43
C SER A 654 -21.00 9.22 33.19
N HIS A 655 -20.16 9.43 32.18
CA HIS A 655 -20.25 8.75 30.88
C HIS A 655 -19.38 7.49 30.83
N GLY A 656 -19.75 6.59 29.92
CA GLY A 656 -19.15 5.28 29.73
C GLY A 656 -19.82 4.21 30.60
N MET A 657 -20.19 3.10 29.98
CA MET A 657 -20.59 1.89 30.70
C MET A 657 -19.34 1.15 31.20
N LYS A 658 -19.43 0.58 32.41
CA LYS A 658 -18.37 -0.33 32.92
C LYS A 658 -18.25 -1.57 32.04
N ASP A 659 -19.38 -2.12 31.61
CA ASP A 659 -19.45 -3.20 30.62
C ASP A 659 -20.04 -2.68 29.30
N PRO A 660 -19.24 -2.59 28.21
CA PRO A 660 -19.72 -2.13 26.91
C PRO A 660 -20.55 -3.18 26.14
N THR A 661 -20.65 -4.42 26.63
CA THR A 661 -21.23 -5.55 25.88
C THR A 661 -22.65 -5.30 25.39
N PRO A 662 -23.58 -4.74 26.18
CA PRO A 662 -24.94 -4.47 25.70
C PRO A 662 -24.97 -3.51 24.50
N VAL A 663 -24.10 -2.51 24.48
CA VAL A 663 -24.00 -1.54 23.39
C VAL A 663 -23.41 -2.18 22.13
N LEU A 664 -22.39 -3.03 22.29
CA LEU A 664 -21.77 -3.76 21.17
C LEU A 664 -22.76 -4.72 20.51
N GLU A 665 -23.46 -5.51 21.31
CA GLU A 665 -24.47 -6.44 20.81
C GLU A 665 -25.61 -5.71 20.11
N PHE A 666 -26.05 -4.58 20.67
CA PHE A 666 -27.04 -3.72 20.06
C PHE A 666 -26.57 -3.20 18.69
N ILE A 667 -25.40 -2.57 18.59
CA ILE A 667 -24.89 -2.04 17.32
C ILE A 667 -24.69 -3.17 16.29
N ARG A 668 -24.14 -4.32 16.69
CA ARG A 668 -23.94 -5.48 15.80
C ARG A 668 -25.26 -6.05 15.29
N LYS A 669 -26.31 -6.08 16.12
CA LYS A 669 -27.63 -6.59 15.74
C LYS A 669 -28.19 -5.83 14.54
N TYR A 670 -27.98 -4.51 14.49
CA TYR A 670 -28.60 -3.63 13.49
C TYR A 670 -27.67 -3.10 12.39
N SER A 671 -26.37 -3.36 12.48
CA SER A 671 -25.39 -2.92 11.47
C SER A 671 -25.15 -3.90 10.31
N LYS A 672 -25.95 -4.97 10.18
CA LYS A 672 -25.72 -6.01 9.15
C LYS A 672 -25.91 -5.44 7.73
N PRO A 673 -25.08 -5.87 6.75
CA PRO A 673 -25.20 -5.42 5.38
C PRO A 673 -26.59 -5.76 4.84
N GLN A 674 -27.28 -4.78 4.25
CA GLN A 674 -28.44 -5.05 3.42
C GLN A 674 -27.96 -5.90 2.26
N ASN A 675 -28.34 -7.18 2.24
CA ASN A 675 -28.23 -8.01 1.06
C ASN A 675 -29.09 -7.35 -0.02
N ASN A 676 -28.46 -6.67 -0.97
CA ASN A 676 -29.04 -6.46 -2.29
C ASN A 676 -28.71 -7.66 -3.17
#